data_AF-A0A3D3P913-F1
#
_entry.id   AF-A0A3D3P913-F1
#
_cell.length_a   1.000
_cell.length_b   1.000
_cell.length_c   1.000
_cell.angle_alpha   90.00
_cell.angle_beta   90.00
_cell.angle_gamma   90.00
#
_symmetry.space_group_name_H-M   'P 1'
#
loop_
_entity.id
_entity.type
_entity.pdbx_description
1 polymer ?
#
loop_
_entity_poly.entity_id
_entity_poly.type
_entity_poly.pdbx_seq_one_letter_code
_entity_poly.pdbx_strand_id
1 'polypeptide(L)'
;MCVNMMAAAAVIRNIDMHRKNWYIYRDTGKSDEWALLPWDLDLSQGRYWRSQFNYFSNLMETNGYIETGGAVRLVAQLYSRRSTRAMFYRRIRSLHDLYLQPSDTPMEERYYERRLNELSALIDPEDIVPSDAQRDFEKWGSWLHNADGGSAPVVPYTTNHPDVETMAEGVQRLRDEFLAPRRAFIYSQNIIPDAQTGQLSLVYTPLLSAGAPLTHLVPSDDSVDNAWMNSDFDDTNWLTGTTGVGFDSSIKYDPLIGTDTEATMRGTHSSVYMRCEFEVADPSIFQAMELRMKYDDGFVVYLNGTKIVAEKAPASPSWNSIATAGYEADPLEYDTWNVSASLGELRPGTNVLAIHGMNRSLGSSDLIFMPELHGGIADSNGSIEPLIEFGAIEFNPVSTNQDEEYIELVNNNGIAVDVSNWKVEGGVEFEIPAGTVIPAGWTLYLSPDAKSFRSRTTGPTGNQGNFVVSPYKGHLSNLGETLTLIDQHGMKNNFTSYVGNPTDQQEHLIISEIMYHPEPDGLAEYIELMNVSDSVTLDLAGVKFTNGIDFDFTGSSVTSLAPGERVLVVRDLAAFELAYGEGLPVAGVFENSTGLSNKGEKLKLEDSSNSTIKEFSYNDKLPWPEAADTLGYSIVLRAPGQNLDPSEPTHWRASVAPGGTPGSSDGTLLAGNPTDDLDGDGLNALLEHALGTSDNDATQSGPPSASRIVIDGILYDSFTYTVKEVADDVRTSVETTTDLQNWSNNPDDFVDLIVTPNGDGMVTRTIRLAKPALVDGKRFFRVKVELR
;
A
#
# COMPACT_ATOMS: atom_id res chain seq x y z
N MET A 1 -11.67 -18.68 7.20
CA MET A 1 -13.08 -18.62 6.71
C MET A 1 -14.16 -18.83 7.79
N CYS A 2 -14.12 -19.87 8.65
CA CYS A 2 -15.22 -20.12 9.61
C CYS A 2 -15.55 -18.94 10.55
N VAL A 3 -14.53 -18.23 11.03
CA VAL A 3 -14.71 -17.01 11.85
C VAL A 3 -15.52 -15.94 11.11
N ASN A 4 -15.32 -15.77 9.80
CA ASN A 4 -16.05 -14.78 8.99
C ASN A 4 -17.53 -15.12 8.90
N MET A 5 -17.87 -16.39 8.68
CA MET A 5 -19.27 -16.83 8.68
C MET A 5 -19.93 -16.58 10.04
N MET A 6 -19.24 -16.93 11.14
CA MET A 6 -19.74 -16.71 12.50
C MET A 6 -19.98 -15.21 12.75
N ALA A 7 -19.01 -14.35 12.41
CA ALA A 7 -19.12 -12.90 12.60
C ALA A 7 -20.22 -12.29 11.74
N ALA A 8 -20.34 -12.70 10.47
CA ALA A 8 -21.43 -12.26 9.60
C ALA A 8 -22.80 -12.67 10.14
N ALA A 9 -22.94 -13.91 10.62
CA ALA A 9 -24.16 -14.40 11.27
C ALA A 9 -24.52 -13.56 12.50
N ALA A 10 -23.54 -13.12 13.28
CA ALA A 10 -23.77 -12.19 14.38
C ALA A 10 -24.27 -10.81 13.89
N VAL A 11 -23.63 -10.23 12.87
CA VAL A 11 -24.01 -8.91 12.32
C VAL A 11 -25.45 -8.91 11.81
N ILE A 12 -25.83 -9.89 10.99
CA ILE A 12 -27.20 -10.00 10.45
C ILE A 12 -28.19 -10.64 11.42
N ARG A 13 -27.75 -11.05 12.62
CA ARG A 13 -28.55 -11.79 13.60
C ARG A 13 -29.18 -13.07 13.01
N ASN A 14 -28.38 -13.88 12.32
CA ASN A 14 -28.78 -15.23 11.89
C ASN A 14 -28.68 -16.21 13.06
N ILE A 15 -29.84 -16.72 13.46
CA ILE A 15 -30.03 -17.63 14.60
C ILE A 15 -30.22 -19.09 14.18
N ASP A 16 -30.45 -19.40 12.90
CA ASP A 16 -30.82 -20.76 12.46
C ASP A 16 -29.59 -21.63 12.12
N MET A 17 -28.38 -21.11 12.37
CA MET A 17 -27.10 -21.78 12.11
C MET A 17 -26.84 -23.02 13.00
N HIS A 18 -27.66 -23.27 14.02
CA HIS A 18 -27.40 -24.32 15.02
C HIS A 18 -27.35 -25.75 14.48
N ARG A 19 -28.04 -26.07 13.37
CA ARG A 19 -28.13 -27.45 12.85
C ARG A 19 -28.22 -27.57 11.32
N LYS A 20 -28.48 -26.48 10.60
CA LYS A 20 -28.75 -26.45 9.15
C LYS A 20 -28.35 -25.09 8.60
N ASN A 21 -28.66 -24.84 7.32
CA ASN A 21 -28.50 -23.52 6.67
C ASN A 21 -27.03 -23.13 6.47
N TRP A 22 -26.22 -24.14 6.18
CA TRP A 22 -24.83 -23.99 5.74
C TRP A 22 -24.37 -25.22 4.96
N TYR A 23 -23.38 -25.00 4.09
CA TYR A 23 -22.62 -26.05 3.41
C TYR A 23 -21.20 -26.11 3.96
N ILE A 24 -20.59 -27.29 3.85
CA ILE A 24 -19.15 -27.44 4.02
C ILE A 24 -18.52 -27.53 2.64
N TYR A 25 -17.51 -26.72 2.40
CA TYR A 25 -16.72 -26.69 1.17
C TYR A 25 -15.27 -27.06 1.48
N ARG A 26 -14.63 -27.81 0.58
CA ARG A 26 -13.18 -28.05 0.61
C ARG A 26 -12.56 -27.55 -0.68
N ASP A 27 -11.56 -26.70 -0.56
CA ASP A 27 -10.81 -26.13 -1.68
C ASP A 27 -9.76 -27.13 -2.21
N THR A 28 -10.26 -28.23 -2.78
CA THR A 28 -9.45 -29.40 -3.15
C THR A 28 -8.49 -29.06 -4.30
N GLY A 29 -7.21 -29.39 -4.11
CA GLY A 29 -6.18 -29.17 -5.14
C GLY A 29 -5.60 -27.76 -5.18
N LYS A 30 -6.07 -26.86 -4.29
CA LYS A 30 -5.47 -25.56 -4.01
C LYS A 30 -4.99 -25.55 -2.56
N SER A 31 -5.72 -24.88 -1.65
CA SER A 31 -5.36 -24.81 -0.24
C SER A 31 -5.64 -26.11 0.55
N ASP A 32 -6.50 -26.99 0.01
CA ASP A 32 -7.03 -28.19 0.67
C ASP A 32 -7.77 -27.92 2.01
N GLU A 33 -8.07 -26.65 2.30
CA GLU A 33 -8.75 -26.20 3.51
C GLU A 33 -10.27 -26.37 3.44
N TRP A 34 -10.88 -26.52 4.61
CA TRP A 34 -12.33 -26.61 4.77
C TRP A 34 -12.92 -25.26 5.20
N ALA A 35 -14.06 -24.91 4.61
CA ALA A 35 -14.83 -23.73 4.93
C ALA A 35 -16.31 -24.06 5.20
N LEU A 36 -16.95 -23.20 5.99
CA LEU A 36 -18.41 -23.17 6.13
C LEU A 36 -18.97 -22.02 5.28
N LEU A 37 -19.98 -22.32 4.47
CA LEU A 37 -20.66 -21.36 3.61
C LEU A 37 -22.12 -21.22 4.04
N PRO A 38 -22.68 -20.01 4.12
CA PRO A 38 -24.07 -19.82 4.51
C PRO A 38 -25.06 -20.26 3.43
N TRP A 39 -26.26 -20.65 3.86
CA TRP A 39 -27.42 -20.94 3.01
C TRP A 39 -28.69 -20.50 3.76
N ASP A 40 -29.78 -20.19 3.07
CA ASP A 40 -31.12 -19.99 3.69
C ASP A 40 -31.10 -19.00 4.88
N LEU A 41 -30.83 -17.73 4.56
CA LEU A 41 -30.59 -16.63 5.51
C LEU A 41 -31.81 -15.73 5.75
N ASP A 42 -33.00 -16.16 5.35
CA ASP A 42 -34.22 -15.38 5.48
C ASP A 42 -34.72 -15.24 6.93
N LEU A 43 -34.41 -16.19 7.81
CA LEU A 43 -34.52 -16.07 9.27
C LEU A 43 -33.35 -15.30 9.89
N SER A 44 -33.10 -14.10 9.36
CA SER A 44 -32.15 -13.13 9.88
C SER A 44 -32.82 -11.77 10.03
N GLN A 45 -32.02 -10.74 10.32
CA GLN A 45 -32.46 -9.33 10.35
C GLN A 45 -33.69 -9.07 11.23
N GLY A 46 -33.73 -9.73 12.38
CA GLY A 46 -34.76 -9.54 13.40
C GLY A 46 -35.92 -10.52 13.33
N ARG A 47 -36.02 -11.34 12.28
CA ARG A 47 -36.97 -12.45 12.24
C ARG A 47 -36.49 -13.61 13.13
N TYR A 48 -37.43 -14.32 13.75
CA TYR A 48 -37.13 -15.44 14.66
C TYR A 48 -38.24 -16.50 14.58
N TRP A 49 -37.88 -17.77 14.38
CA TRP A 49 -38.84 -18.87 14.40
C TRP A 49 -39.10 -19.39 15.82
N ARG A 50 -40.30 -19.11 16.37
CA ARG A 50 -40.83 -19.67 17.64
C ARG A 50 -41.80 -20.83 17.37
N SER A 51 -42.51 -20.79 16.24
CA SER A 51 -43.45 -21.82 15.78
C SER A 51 -43.64 -21.71 14.26
N GLN A 52 -44.31 -22.68 13.62
CA GLN A 52 -44.63 -22.65 12.18
C GLN A 52 -45.40 -21.40 11.71
N PHE A 53 -45.84 -20.60 12.66
CA PHE A 53 -46.79 -19.52 12.49
C PHE A 53 -46.08 -18.15 12.52
N ASN A 54 -45.03 -17.95 13.31
CA ASN A 54 -44.41 -16.63 13.50
C ASN A 54 -43.24 -16.30 12.54
N TYR A 55 -43.15 -17.03 11.43
CA TYR A 55 -42.10 -16.86 10.42
C TYR A 55 -42.07 -15.44 9.82
N PHE A 56 -43.26 -14.89 9.52
CA PHE A 56 -43.44 -13.56 8.90
C PHE A 56 -43.90 -12.49 9.90
N SER A 57 -43.71 -12.68 11.21
CA SER A 57 -44.19 -11.74 12.24
C SER A 57 -43.49 -10.39 12.16
N ASN A 58 -44.26 -9.31 12.22
CA ASN A 58 -43.74 -7.94 12.14
C ASN A 58 -42.91 -7.50 13.35
N LEU A 59 -42.89 -8.30 14.42
CA LEU A 59 -42.02 -8.10 15.57
C LEU A 59 -40.55 -8.31 15.19
N MET A 60 -39.78 -7.22 15.21
CA MET A 60 -38.33 -7.26 14.93
C MET A 60 -37.52 -7.43 16.21
N GLU A 61 -36.75 -8.51 16.29
CA GLU A 61 -35.87 -8.79 17.41
C GLU A 61 -34.47 -8.21 17.16
N THR A 62 -34.10 -7.19 17.93
CA THR A 62 -32.88 -6.40 17.68
C THR A 62 -31.72 -6.78 18.61
N ASN A 63 -32.06 -7.24 19.81
CA ASN A 63 -31.11 -7.54 20.87
C ASN A 63 -30.71 -9.04 20.90
N GLY A 64 -29.59 -9.32 21.59
CA GLY A 64 -29.10 -10.66 21.88
C GLY A 64 -28.41 -11.36 20.71
N TYR A 65 -28.02 -12.63 20.94
CA TYR A 65 -27.44 -13.57 19.96
C TYR A 65 -26.23 -13.02 19.18
N ILE A 66 -25.16 -12.70 19.89
CA ILE A 66 -23.86 -12.40 19.30
C ILE A 66 -23.16 -13.72 18.94
N GLU A 67 -23.07 -14.65 19.89
CA GLU A 67 -22.52 -15.98 19.66
C GLU A 67 -23.66 -16.96 19.31
N THR A 68 -23.73 -17.40 18.05
CA THR A 68 -24.73 -18.37 17.55
C THR A 68 -24.06 -19.64 17.04
N GLY A 69 -24.83 -20.70 16.77
CA GLY A 69 -24.26 -21.93 16.22
C GLY A 69 -23.50 -22.81 17.23
N GLY A 70 -23.49 -22.51 18.53
CA GLY A 70 -22.77 -23.28 19.56
C GLY A 70 -23.18 -24.76 19.71
N ALA A 71 -24.25 -25.20 19.06
CA ALA A 71 -24.60 -26.62 18.94
C ALA A 71 -23.71 -27.37 17.93
N VAL A 72 -23.11 -26.65 16.97
CA VAL A 72 -22.11 -27.19 16.05
C VAL A 72 -20.79 -27.30 16.80
N ARG A 73 -20.29 -28.53 16.98
CA ARG A 73 -19.10 -28.79 17.81
C ARG A 73 -17.86 -27.99 17.36
N LEU A 74 -17.66 -27.83 16.05
CA LEU A 74 -16.57 -26.99 15.51
C LEU A 74 -16.69 -25.55 16.00
N VAL A 75 -17.87 -24.94 15.86
CA VAL A 75 -18.16 -23.56 16.28
C VAL A 75 -17.98 -23.40 17.78
N ALA A 76 -18.48 -24.35 18.58
CA ALA A 76 -18.28 -24.35 20.03
C ALA A 76 -16.78 -24.37 20.41
N GLN A 77 -15.96 -25.14 19.70
CA GLN A 77 -14.52 -25.18 19.93
C GLN A 77 -13.84 -23.85 19.55
N LEU A 78 -14.27 -23.20 18.46
CA LEU A 78 -13.78 -21.88 18.07
C LEU A 78 -14.12 -20.80 19.12
N TYR A 79 -15.30 -20.84 19.73
CA TYR A 79 -15.62 -19.93 20.85
C TYR A 79 -14.80 -20.23 22.11
N SER A 80 -14.47 -21.49 22.38
CA SER A 80 -13.73 -21.86 23.60
C SER A 80 -12.25 -21.43 23.59
N ARG A 81 -11.68 -21.18 22.42
CA ARG A 81 -10.27 -20.78 22.27
C ARG A 81 -10.14 -19.26 22.25
N ARG A 82 -9.29 -18.73 23.12
CA ARG A 82 -9.07 -17.26 23.28
C ARG A 82 -8.71 -16.58 21.95
N SER A 83 -7.83 -17.18 21.15
CA SER A 83 -7.38 -16.59 19.89
C SER A 83 -8.50 -16.47 18.85
N THR A 84 -9.21 -17.57 18.57
CA THR A 84 -10.31 -17.57 17.59
C THR A 84 -11.53 -16.78 18.07
N ARG A 85 -11.77 -16.72 19.38
CA ARG A 85 -12.79 -15.85 19.96
C ARG A 85 -12.43 -14.36 19.81
N ALA A 86 -11.16 -14.00 20.01
CA ALA A 86 -10.69 -12.63 19.76
C ALA A 86 -10.81 -12.26 18.28
N MET A 87 -10.45 -13.16 17.36
CA MET A 87 -10.67 -12.95 15.91
C MET A 87 -12.15 -12.71 15.60
N PHE A 88 -13.04 -13.50 16.20
CA PHE A 88 -14.49 -13.39 16.00
C PHE A 88 -15.03 -12.02 16.44
N TYR A 89 -14.70 -11.55 17.64
CA TYR A 89 -15.17 -10.24 18.09
C TYR A 89 -14.55 -9.08 17.30
N ARG A 90 -13.26 -9.16 16.97
CA ARG A 90 -12.61 -8.19 16.08
C ARG A 90 -13.31 -8.17 14.72
N ARG A 91 -13.62 -9.33 14.14
CA ARG A 91 -14.29 -9.40 12.84
C ARG A 91 -15.74 -8.89 12.89
N ILE A 92 -16.46 -9.13 13.99
CA ILE A 92 -17.77 -8.48 14.19
C ILE A 92 -17.59 -6.97 14.14
N ARG A 93 -16.62 -6.41 14.86
CA ARG A 93 -16.36 -4.97 14.85
C ARG A 93 -16.10 -4.45 13.43
N SER A 94 -15.20 -5.06 12.68
CA SER A 94 -14.88 -4.64 11.31
C SER A 94 -16.08 -4.70 10.37
N LEU A 95 -16.84 -5.80 10.40
CA LEU A 95 -18.05 -5.95 9.58
C LEU A 95 -19.15 -4.98 10.00
N HIS A 96 -19.23 -4.68 11.30
CA HIS A 96 -20.20 -3.72 11.82
C HIS A 96 -19.90 -2.31 11.32
N ASP A 97 -18.65 -1.87 11.41
CA ASP A 97 -18.22 -0.57 10.91
C ASP A 97 -18.38 -0.45 9.40
N LEU A 98 -18.17 -1.54 8.66
CA LEU A 98 -18.33 -1.55 7.21
C LEU A 98 -19.80 -1.53 6.76
N TYR A 99 -20.66 -2.34 7.38
CA TYR A 99 -22.00 -2.60 6.85
C TYR A 99 -23.14 -1.99 7.66
N LEU A 100 -23.06 -1.97 9.00
CA LEU A 100 -24.10 -1.34 9.83
C LEU A 100 -23.82 0.15 10.08
N GLN A 101 -22.53 0.50 10.17
CA GLN A 101 -21.95 1.83 10.35
C GLN A 101 -22.42 2.56 11.62
N PRO A 102 -21.64 3.53 12.13
CA PRO A 102 -22.05 4.39 13.24
C PRO A 102 -23.38 5.14 13.00
N SER A 103 -24.06 5.53 14.08
CA SER A 103 -25.37 6.20 13.99
C SER A 103 -25.30 7.62 13.44
N ASP A 104 -24.12 8.24 13.47
CA ASP A 104 -23.80 9.56 12.93
C ASP A 104 -23.38 9.51 11.45
N THR A 105 -23.17 8.33 10.86
CA THR A 105 -22.98 8.19 9.41
C THR A 105 -24.24 8.69 8.67
N PRO A 106 -24.12 9.57 7.65
CA PRO A 106 -25.24 10.02 6.84
C PRO A 106 -26.04 8.86 6.25
N MET A 107 -27.37 8.98 6.17
CA MET A 107 -28.25 7.86 5.81
C MET A 107 -27.98 7.34 4.39
N GLU A 108 -27.62 8.23 3.48
CA GLU A 108 -27.24 7.98 2.09
C GLU A 108 -25.92 7.19 1.95
N GLU A 109 -25.03 7.31 2.95
CA GLU A 109 -23.75 6.60 3.00
C GLU A 109 -23.87 5.22 3.65
N ARG A 110 -24.97 4.96 4.38
CA ARG A 110 -25.18 3.69 5.08
C ARG A 110 -25.46 2.54 4.12
N TYR A 111 -24.67 1.47 4.23
CA TYR A 111 -24.66 0.36 3.29
C TYR A 111 -26.02 -0.35 3.20
N TYR A 112 -26.59 -0.79 4.33
CA TYR A 112 -27.86 -1.52 4.30
C TYR A 112 -29.02 -0.62 3.86
N GLU A 113 -29.11 0.61 4.37
CA GLU A 113 -30.15 1.56 3.99
C GLU A 113 -30.12 1.89 2.49
N ARG A 114 -28.91 2.15 1.94
CA ARG A 114 -28.70 2.33 0.50
C ARG A 114 -29.09 1.08 -0.27
N ARG A 115 -28.63 -0.10 0.16
CA ARG A 115 -28.94 -1.36 -0.52
C ARG A 115 -30.44 -1.68 -0.53
N LEU A 116 -31.16 -1.29 0.53
CA LEU A 116 -32.62 -1.39 0.58
C LEU A 116 -33.30 -0.49 -0.45
N ASN A 117 -32.81 0.74 -0.66
CA ASN A 117 -33.33 1.62 -1.72
C ASN A 117 -33.10 1.00 -3.11
N GLU A 118 -31.87 0.54 -3.37
CA GLU A 118 -31.52 -0.09 -4.65
C GLU A 118 -32.38 -1.33 -4.96
N LEU A 119 -32.57 -2.20 -3.96
CA LEU A 119 -33.41 -3.40 -4.12
C LEU A 119 -34.89 -3.03 -4.27
N SER A 120 -35.38 -2.07 -3.48
CA SER A 120 -36.77 -1.60 -3.59
C SER A 120 -37.06 -1.04 -4.97
N ALA A 121 -36.14 -0.25 -5.56
CA ALA A 121 -36.31 0.30 -6.90
C ALA A 121 -36.37 -0.76 -8.00
N LEU A 122 -35.80 -1.97 -7.77
CA LEU A 122 -35.87 -3.09 -8.71
C LEU A 122 -37.15 -3.92 -8.54
N ILE A 123 -37.69 -4.00 -7.31
CA ILE A 123 -38.82 -4.86 -6.97
C ILE A 123 -40.16 -4.10 -7.07
N ASP A 124 -40.16 -2.83 -6.66
CA ASP A 124 -41.31 -1.92 -6.64
C ASP A 124 -40.97 -0.56 -7.29
N PRO A 125 -40.67 -0.55 -8.62
CA PRO A 125 -40.28 0.68 -9.33
C PRO A 125 -41.43 1.69 -9.44
N GLU A 126 -41.15 2.97 -9.13
CA GLU A 126 -42.14 4.06 -9.12
C GLU A 126 -42.75 4.37 -10.51
N ASP A 127 -42.01 4.10 -11.59
CA ASP A 127 -42.43 4.37 -12.96
C ASP A 127 -43.31 3.27 -13.57
N ILE A 128 -43.51 2.15 -12.86
CA ILE A 128 -44.40 1.05 -13.26
C ILE A 128 -45.59 1.01 -12.30
N VAL A 129 -46.80 1.32 -12.80
CA VAL A 129 -48.01 1.38 -11.97
C VAL A 129 -49.16 0.53 -12.54
N PRO A 130 -49.67 -0.49 -11.81
CA PRO A 130 -49.08 -1.04 -10.59
C PRO A 130 -47.83 -1.87 -10.92
N SER A 131 -46.80 -1.73 -10.09
CA SER A 131 -45.59 -2.55 -10.12
C SER A 131 -45.92 -4.02 -9.86
N ASP A 132 -44.99 -4.94 -10.11
CA ASP A 132 -45.20 -6.35 -9.79
C ASP A 132 -45.38 -6.56 -8.27
N ALA A 133 -44.60 -5.88 -7.43
CA ALA A 133 -44.77 -5.89 -5.98
C ALA A 133 -46.15 -5.37 -5.55
N GLN A 134 -46.64 -4.29 -6.14
CA GLN A 134 -47.96 -3.75 -5.86
C GLN A 134 -49.05 -4.74 -6.31
N ARG A 135 -48.92 -5.37 -7.47
CA ARG A 135 -49.88 -6.39 -7.96
C ARG A 135 -49.93 -7.59 -7.02
N ASP A 136 -48.79 -8.04 -6.52
CA ASP A 136 -48.74 -9.14 -5.56
C ASP A 136 -49.33 -8.74 -4.22
N PHE A 137 -49.04 -7.54 -3.72
CA PHE A 137 -49.67 -7.02 -2.51
C PHE A 137 -51.20 -6.88 -2.65
N GLU A 138 -51.70 -6.37 -3.76
CA GLU A 138 -53.14 -6.24 -4.03
C GLU A 138 -53.84 -7.62 -4.14
N LYS A 139 -53.16 -8.61 -4.72
CA LYS A 139 -53.71 -9.95 -4.92
C LYS A 139 -53.67 -10.80 -3.65
N TRP A 140 -52.56 -10.74 -2.91
CA TRP A 140 -52.27 -11.64 -1.80
C TRP A 140 -52.37 -10.98 -0.43
N GLY A 141 -52.46 -9.65 -0.35
CA GLY A 141 -52.49 -8.91 0.92
C GLY A 141 -51.23 -9.14 1.77
N SER A 142 -51.37 -8.95 3.07
CA SER A 142 -50.32 -9.25 4.05
C SER A 142 -50.65 -10.51 4.84
N TRP A 143 -49.61 -11.24 5.23
CA TRP A 143 -49.76 -12.39 6.12
C TRP A 143 -49.87 -11.90 7.56
N LEU A 144 -51.01 -12.17 8.22
CA LEU A 144 -51.12 -11.89 9.65
C LEU A 144 -50.13 -12.72 10.46
N HIS A 145 -49.67 -12.20 11.60
CA HIS A 145 -49.31 -13.14 12.65
C HIS A 145 -49.57 -12.72 14.09
N ASN A 146 -50.35 -13.56 14.78
CA ASN A 146 -50.60 -13.47 16.23
C ASN A 146 -49.34 -13.84 17.00
N ALA A 147 -48.97 -13.06 18.01
CA ALA A 147 -47.85 -13.35 18.92
C ALA A 147 -47.92 -14.75 19.57
N ASP A 148 -49.10 -15.39 19.60
CA ASP A 148 -49.41 -16.63 20.31
C ASP A 148 -49.49 -17.89 19.42
N GLY A 149 -49.12 -17.84 18.14
CA GLY A 149 -48.92 -19.04 17.30
C GLY A 149 -50.20 -19.78 16.86
N GLY A 150 -51.27 -19.05 16.52
CA GLY A 150 -52.48 -19.60 15.89
C GLY A 150 -52.41 -19.56 14.35
N SER A 151 -53.30 -20.30 13.66
CA SER A 151 -53.43 -20.21 12.19
C SER A 151 -53.74 -18.78 11.76
N ALA A 152 -52.87 -18.18 10.95
CA ALA A 152 -53.05 -16.83 10.47
C ALA A 152 -53.82 -16.79 9.14
N PRO A 153 -54.94 -16.05 9.06
CA PRO A 153 -55.55 -15.72 7.78
C PRO A 153 -54.69 -14.70 7.02
N VAL A 154 -54.71 -14.80 5.69
CA VAL A 154 -54.30 -13.69 4.82
C VAL A 154 -55.20 -12.49 5.12
N VAL A 155 -54.62 -11.32 5.35
CA VAL A 155 -55.37 -10.09 5.49
C VAL A 155 -55.36 -9.30 4.19
N PRO A 156 -56.54 -9.00 3.63
CA PRO A 156 -56.64 -8.18 2.44
C PRO A 156 -55.96 -6.82 2.63
N TYR A 157 -55.29 -6.35 1.57
CA TYR A 157 -54.64 -5.04 1.53
C TYR A 157 -55.61 -3.86 1.80
N THR A 158 -56.91 -4.10 1.70
CA THR A 158 -57.98 -3.10 1.90
C THR A 158 -58.38 -2.91 3.36
N THR A 159 -57.83 -3.68 4.29
CA THR A 159 -58.13 -3.54 5.72
C THR A 159 -57.19 -2.53 6.39
N ASN A 160 -57.61 -1.95 7.52
CA ASN A 160 -56.79 -1.06 8.35
C ASN A 160 -55.97 -1.82 9.42
N HIS A 161 -55.62 -3.08 9.15
CA HIS A 161 -54.89 -3.91 10.10
C HIS A 161 -53.43 -3.43 10.21
N PRO A 162 -52.82 -3.36 11.41
CA PRO A 162 -51.43 -2.89 11.59
C PRO A 162 -50.36 -3.76 10.93
N ASP A 163 -50.73 -4.98 10.50
CA ASP A 163 -49.83 -5.89 9.77
C ASP A 163 -49.94 -5.76 8.24
N VAL A 164 -50.89 -4.96 7.74
CA VAL A 164 -50.99 -4.65 6.31
C VAL A 164 -49.99 -3.56 6.00
N GLU A 165 -49.01 -3.89 5.17
CA GLU A 165 -47.98 -2.96 4.75
C GLU A 165 -47.64 -3.11 3.27
N THR A 166 -47.39 -1.98 2.64
CA THR A 166 -46.75 -1.87 1.33
C THR A 166 -45.27 -2.24 1.41
N MET A 167 -44.64 -2.47 0.25
CA MET A 167 -43.19 -2.69 0.18
C MET A 167 -42.41 -1.54 0.83
N ALA A 168 -42.82 -0.28 0.55
CA ALA A 168 -42.22 0.90 1.13
C ALA A 168 -42.30 0.93 2.66
N GLU A 169 -43.46 0.60 3.23
CA GLU A 169 -43.67 0.52 4.69
C GLU A 169 -42.82 -0.61 5.32
N GLY A 170 -42.70 -1.77 4.66
CA GLY A 170 -41.86 -2.88 5.12
C GLY A 170 -40.36 -2.55 5.09
N VAL A 171 -39.90 -1.87 4.04
CA VAL A 171 -38.53 -1.35 3.97
C VAL A 171 -38.28 -0.33 5.08
N GLN A 172 -39.23 0.58 5.33
CA GLN A 172 -39.11 1.57 6.40
C GLN A 172 -39.01 0.89 7.77
N ARG A 173 -39.84 -0.11 8.05
CA ARG A 173 -39.77 -0.88 9.29
C ARG A 173 -38.43 -1.59 9.47
N LEU A 174 -37.88 -2.20 8.43
CA LEU A 174 -36.56 -2.83 8.53
C LEU A 174 -35.48 -1.82 8.91
N ARG A 175 -35.58 -0.57 8.43
CA ARG A 175 -34.65 0.52 8.82
C ARG A 175 -34.84 0.95 10.26
N ASP A 176 -36.07 1.30 10.61
CA ASP A 176 -36.38 1.99 11.85
C ASP A 176 -36.43 1.02 13.04
N GLU A 177 -37.01 -0.15 12.84
CA GLU A 177 -37.24 -1.12 13.91
C GLU A 177 -36.16 -2.20 14.00
N PHE A 178 -35.38 -2.47 12.94
CA PHE A 178 -34.28 -3.43 13.00
C PHE A 178 -32.89 -2.79 12.92
N LEU A 179 -32.55 -2.13 11.80
CA LEU A 179 -31.17 -1.67 11.56
C LEU A 179 -30.71 -0.66 12.62
N ALA A 180 -31.54 0.35 12.93
CA ALA A 180 -31.17 1.36 13.93
C ALA A 180 -31.00 0.78 15.35
N PRO A 181 -31.94 -0.02 15.90
CA PRO A 181 -31.74 -0.60 17.22
C PRO A 181 -30.67 -1.71 17.25
N ARG A 182 -30.49 -2.48 16.17
CA ARG A 182 -29.41 -3.49 16.08
C ARG A 182 -28.04 -2.84 16.12
N ARG A 183 -27.86 -1.75 15.38
CA ARG A 183 -26.64 -0.91 15.41
C ARG A 183 -26.34 -0.43 16.83
N ALA A 184 -27.34 0.16 17.50
CA ALA A 184 -27.19 0.61 18.88
C ALA A 184 -26.84 -0.54 19.84
N PHE A 185 -27.49 -1.70 19.67
CA PHE A 185 -27.20 -2.89 20.47
C PHE A 185 -25.74 -3.30 20.32
N ILE A 186 -25.22 -3.49 19.10
CA ILE A 186 -23.84 -3.96 18.88
C ILE A 186 -22.80 -2.96 19.41
N TYR A 187 -22.95 -1.65 19.15
CA TYR A 187 -22.02 -0.63 19.68
C TYR A 187 -22.03 -0.52 21.21
N SER A 188 -23.11 -0.95 21.87
CA SER A 188 -23.18 -0.96 23.35
C SER A 188 -22.50 -2.17 24.01
N GLN A 189 -22.00 -3.14 23.24
CA GLN A 189 -21.47 -4.39 23.78
C GLN A 189 -19.98 -4.26 24.14
N ASN A 190 -19.67 -4.18 25.43
CA ASN A 190 -18.29 -4.12 25.94
C ASN A 190 -17.41 -5.33 25.57
N ILE A 191 -17.99 -6.45 25.14
CA ILE A 191 -17.24 -7.64 24.71
C ILE A 191 -16.72 -7.52 23.27
N ILE A 192 -17.32 -6.63 22.47
CA ILE A 192 -16.87 -6.31 21.12
C ILE A 192 -15.85 -5.19 21.27
N PRO A 193 -14.62 -5.34 20.74
CA PRO A 193 -13.62 -4.30 20.87
C PRO A 193 -14.05 -3.02 20.15
N ASP A 194 -13.48 -1.89 20.56
CA ASP A 194 -13.54 -0.65 19.80
C ASP A 194 -12.90 -0.81 18.42
N ALA A 195 -13.08 0.20 17.56
CA ALA A 195 -12.36 0.27 16.28
C ALA A 195 -10.87 -0.01 16.50
N GLN A 196 -10.25 -0.76 15.60
CA GLN A 196 -8.81 -0.95 15.69
C GLN A 196 -8.14 0.38 15.36
N THR A 197 -7.30 0.85 16.27
CA THR A 197 -6.45 2.02 16.08
C THR A 197 -5.09 1.65 16.69
N GLY A 198 -3.99 2.04 16.05
CA GLY A 198 -2.68 1.71 16.59
C GLY A 198 -1.45 1.84 15.69
N GLN A 199 -1.11 3.03 15.22
CA GLN A 199 0.31 3.39 15.26
C GLN A 199 0.46 4.86 15.66
N LEU A 200 1.16 5.08 16.77
CA LEU A 200 1.82 6.33 17.11
C LEU A 200 3.26 5.94 17.43
N SER A 201 4.02 5.50 16.42
CA SER A 201 5.44 5.84 16.49
C SER A 201 5.46 7.33 16.16
N LEU A 202 5.83 8.15 17.13
CA LEU A 202 5.81 9.60 16.98
C LEU A 202 7.26 10.05 16.95
N VAL A 203 7.66 10.72 15.87
CA VAL A 203 8.87 11.53 15.90
C VAL A 203 8.52 12.82 16.61
N TYR A 204 8.98 12.94 17.85
CA TYR A 204 8.89 14.18 18.60
C TYR A 204 9.96 15.14 18.11
N THR A 205 9.51 16.30 17.61
CA THR A 205 10.38 17.41 17.20
C THR A 205 10.23 18.53 18.22
N PRO A 206 11.33 19.16 18.68
CA PRO A 206 11.24 20.24 19.65
C PRO A 206 10.56 21.47 19.02
N LEU A 207 9.51 21.95 19.68
CA LEU A 207 8.89 23.27 19.46
C LEU A 207 9.61 24.33 20.30
N LEU A 208 10.02 23.96 21.52
CA LEU A 208 10.86 24.75 22.42
C LEU A 208 11.95 23.83 22.97
N SER A 209 13.22 24.23 22.85
CA SER A 209 14.37 23.46 23.33
C SER A 209 14.98 24.06 24.60
N ALA A 210 15.74 23.27 25.36
CA ALA A 210 16.58 23.81 26.43
C ALA A 210 17.59 24.84 25.90
N GLY A 211 17.88 25.86 26.71
CA GLY A 211 18.67 27.03 26.30
C GLY A 211 17.91 28.04 25.43
N ALA A 212 16.62 27.84 25.14
CA ALA A 212 15.81 28.83 24.42
C ALA A 212 15.80 30.21 25.11
N PRO A 213 15.83 31.32 24.34
CA PRO A 213 15.65 32.66 24.89
C PRO A 213 14.32 32.81 25.63
N LEU A 214 14.32 33.58 26.71
CA LEU A 214 13.13 33.90 27.48
C LEU A 214 13.18 35.31 28.06
N THR A 215 12.03 35.81 28.47
CA THR A 215 11.89 36.91 29.43
C THR A 215 11.46 36.36 30.79
N HIS A 216 11.94 36.96 31.87
CA HIS A 216 11.56 36.56 33.23
C HIS A 216 11.40 37.75 34.17
N LEU A 217 10.58 37.54 35.20
CA LEU A 217 10.33 38.48 36.28
C LEU A 217 10.26 37.70 37.60
N VAL A 218 11.04 38.12 38.58
CA VAL A 218 10.79 37.78 39.99
C VAL A 218 9.84 38.86 40.53
N PRO A 219 8.53 38.56 40.67
CA PRO A 219 7.55 39.60 40.96
C PRO A 219 7.66 40.12 42.39
N SER A 220 7.41 41.42 42.58
CA SER A 220 7.36 42.09 43.89
C SER A 220 5.94 42.44 44.35
N ASP A 221 4.94 42.29 43.47
CA ASP A 221 3.52 42.53 43.70
C ASP A 221 2.66 41.72 42.70
N ASP A 222 1.34 41.87 42.76
CA ASP A 222 0.35 41.16 41.95
C ASP A 222 -0.06 41.90 40.66
N SER A 223 0.69 42.95 40.26
CA SER A 223 0.27 43.86 39.18
C SER A 223 0.10 43.18 37.82
N VAL A 224 0.74 42.04 37.60
CA VAL A 224 0.72 41.31 36.33
C VAL A 224 -0.01 39.96 36.39
N ASP A 225 -0.43 39.49 37.59
CA ASP A 225 -0.90 38.11 37.87
C ASP A 225 -2.05 37.64 36.97
N ASN A 226 -2.86 38.56 36.43
CA ASN A 226 -4.02 38.23 35.61
C ASN A 226 -3.75 38.25 34.09
N ALA A 227 -2.56 38.66 33.65
CA ALA A 227 -2.32 38.93 32.22
C ALA A 227 -1.01 38.35 31.67
N TRP A 228 0.02 38.17 32.51
CA TRP A 228 1.37 37.81 32.06
C TRP A 228 1.46 36.43 31.37
N MET A 229 0.43 35.59 31.42
CA MET A 229 0.41 34.27 30.76
C MET A 229 -0.09 34.36 29.31
N ASN A 230 -0.75 35.46 28.93
CA ASN A 230 -1.39 35.62 27.63
C ASN A 230 -0.38 35.92 26.54
N SER A 231 -0.67 35.51 25.31
CA SER A 231 0.22 35.68 24.15
C SER A 231 0.49 37.14 23.78
N ASP A 232 -0.43 38.06 24.11
CA ASP A 232 -0.38 39.49 23.74
C ASP A 232 0.19 40.40 24.85
N PHE A 233 0.63 39.84 25.96
CA PHE A 233 1.22 40.61 27.06
C PHE A 233 2.58 41.21 26.67
N ASP A 234 2.75 42.51 26.95
CA ASP A 234 4.00 43.24 26.74
C ASP A 234 4.97 43.02 27.90
N ASP A 235 5.97 42.17 27.68
CA ASP A 235 7.04 41.84 28.62
C ASP A 235 8.36 42.57 28.30
N THR A 236 8.35 43.63 27.49
CA THR A 236 9.57 44.36 27.09
C THR A 236 10.36 44.95 28.28
N ASN A 237 9.73 45.12 29.43
CA ASN A 237 10.35 45.60 30.67
C ASN A 237 10.87 44.47 31.58
N TRP A 238 10.71 43.20 31.18
CA TRP A 238 11.21 42.04 31.92
C TRP A 238 12.68 41.79 31.58
N LEU A 239 13.36 41.04 32.44
CA LEU A 239 14.75 40.68 32.22
C LEU A 239 14.83 39.57 31.18
N THR A 240 15.81 39.65 30.28
CA THR A 240 16.05 38.60 29.28
C THR A 240 17.03 37.56 29.79
N GLY A 241 16.93 36.34 29.27
CA GLY A 241 17.81 35.23 29.63
C GLY A 241 17.58 34.01 28.74
N THR A 242 18.03 32.85 29.20
CA THR A 242 17.74 31.55 28.57
C THR A 242 17.14 30.57 29.57
N THR A 243 16.41 29.57 29.10
CA THR A 243 15.82 28.51 29.93
C THR A 243 16.88 27.77 30.76
N GLY A 244 16.46 27.22 31.90
CA GLY A 244 17.38 26.92 33.00
C GLY A 244 17.42 28.06 34.01
N VAL A 245 16.24 28.53 34.40
CA VAL A 245 16.07 29.64 35.34
C VAL A 245 16.16 29.10 36.76
N GLY A 246 17.08 29.62 37.56
CA GLY A 246 17.26 29.12 38.92
C GLY A 246 18.57 29.53 39.56
N PHE A 247 19.01 28.78 40.56
CA PHE A 247 20.30 28.93 41.23
C PHE A 247 20.70 27.61 41.88
N ASP A 248 21.99 27.46 42.21
CA ASP A 248 22.46 26.30 42.97
C ASP A 248 23.73 26.65 43.74
N SER A 249 23.79 26.22 45.00
CA SER A 249 24.96 26.39 45.88
C SER A 249 25.80 25.12 46.02
N SER A 250 25.40 24.03 45.36
CA SER A 250 25.92 22.67 45.49
C SER A 250 26.53 22.08 44.20
N ILE A 251 26.61 22.86 43.11
CA ILE A 251 27.14 22.54 41.77
C ILE A 251 26.38 21.48 40.95
N LYS A 252 25.26 20.97 41.42
CA LYS A 252 24.38 19.98 40.77
C LYS A 252 23.75 20.54 39.49
N TYR A 253 23.19 21.75 39.55
CA TYR A 253 22.48 22.39 38.44
C TYR A 253 23.32 23.43 37.70
N ASP A 254 24.50 23.84 38.21
CA ASP A 254 25.37 24.85 37.57
C ASP A 254 25.51 24.71 36.04
N PRO A 255 25.69 23.51 35.45
CA PRO A 255 25.81 23.36 33.99
C PRO A 255 24.52 23.63 33.22
N LEU A 256 23.38 23.65 33.90
CA LEU A 256 22.03 23.81 33.36
C LEU A 256 21.48 25.23 33.57
N ILE A 257 22.13 26.06 34.40
CA ILE A 257 21.66 27.41 34.71
C ILE A 257 21.94 28.35 33.52
N GLY A 258 20.89 28.63 32.76
CA GLY A 258 20.89 29.63 31.68
C GLY A 258 20.54 31.04 32.17
N THR A 259 19.83 31.15 33.30
CA THR A 259 19.45 32.41 33.94
C THR A 259 19.56 32.27 35.46
N ASP A 260 20.53 32.95 36.05
CA ASP A 260 20.77 32.93 37.50
C ASP A 260 19.83 33.90 38.24
N THR A 261 19.01 33.37 39.14
CA THR A 261 18.07 34.11 39.99
C THR A 261 18.45 34.12 41.46
N GLU A 262 19.67 33.70 41.85
CA GLU A 262 20.07 33.59 43.25
C GLU A 262 19.91 34.93 43.98
N ALA A 263 20.42 36.01 43.39
CA ALA A 263 20.44 37.34 44.00
C ALA A 263 19.03 37.94 44.21
N THR A 264 18.04 37.50 43.44
CA THR A 264 16.68 38.06 43.46
C THR A 264 15.68 37.17 44.18
N MET A 265 15.88 35.84 44.19
CA MET A 265 15.00 34.88 44.84
C MET A 265 15.51 34.41 46.20
N ARG A 266 16.79 34.06 46.33
CA ARG A 266 17.29 33.39 47.54
C ARG A 266 17.26 34.32 48.74
N GLY A 267 16.47 33.95 49.75
CA GLY A 267 16.23 34.73 50.97
C GLY A 267 15.19 35.83 50.83
N THR A 268 14.60 36.03 49.66
CA THR A 268 13.79 37.21 49.32
C THR A 268 12.44 36.88 48.68
N HIS A 269 12.40 36.06 47.62
CA HIS A 269 11.18 35.73 46.87
C HIS A 269 11.07 34.22 46.61
N SER A 270 9.84 33.72 46.49
CA SER A 270 9.57 32.31 46.26
C SER A 270 9.06 32.00 44.85
N SER A 271 8.84 33.01 44.00
CA SER A 271 8.32 32.81 42.65
C SER A 271 9.19 33.45 41.59
N VAL A 272 9.14 32.90 40.39
CA VAL A 272 9.60 33.53 39.16
C VAL A 272 8.60 33.25 38.03
N TYR A 273 8.30 34.29 37.26
CA TYR A 273 7.53 34.21 36.02
C TYR A 273 8.50 34.16 34.84
N MET A 274 8.23 33.26 33.90
CA MET A 274 9.04 33.03 32.72
C MET A 274 8.14 32.99 31.48
N ARG A 275 8.54 33.61 30.38
CA ARG A 275 7.85 33.56 29.10
C ARG A 275 8.85 33.19 28.02
N CYS A 276 8.57 32.10 27.31
CA CYS A 276 9.37 31.62 26.19
C CYS A 276 8.53 31.72 24.92
N GLU A 277 8.96 32.53 23.96
CA GLU A 277 8.33 32.59 22.64
C GLU A 277 8.92 31.50 21.73
N PHE A 278 8.07 30.87 20.93
CA PHE A 278 8.49 29.89 19.92
C PHE A 278 7.57 29.94 18.70
N GLU A 279 8.11 29.55 17.55
CA GLU A 279 7.39 29.61 16.27
C GLU A 279 6.83 28.25 15.87
N VAL A 280 5.59 28.24 15.39
CA VAL A 280 4.94 27.04 14.83
C VAL A 280 4.37 27.37 13.46
N ALA A 281 4.95 26.83 12.40
CA ALA A 281 4.51 27.13 11.03
C ALA A 281 3.10 26.60 10.73
N ASP A 282 2.85 25.34 11.06
CA ASP A 282 1.55 24.68 10.89
C ASP A 282 1.28 23.77 12.10
N PRO A 283 0.37 24.14 13.02
CA PRO A 283 0.07 23.30 14.18
C PRO A 283 -0.76 22.06 13.82
N SER A 284 -1.39 22.00 12.64
CA SER A 284 -2.26 20.88 12.26
C SER A 284 -1.52 19.57 11.99
N ILE A 285 -0.20 19.63 11.80
CA ILE A 285 0.66 18.46 11.54
C ILE A 285 0.89 17.62 12.81
N PHE A 286 0.73 18.21 14.00
CA PHE A 286 1.03 17.55 15.25
C PHE A 286 -0.17 16.72 15.72
N GLN A 287 0.09 15.47 16.06
CA GLN A 287 -0.92 14.51 16.54
C GLN A 287 -0.74 14.22 18.04
N ALA A 288 0.41 14.61 18.59
CA ALA A 288 0.69 14.57 20.02
C ALA A 288 1.53 15.77 20.44
N MET A 289 1.51 16.09 21.73
CA MET A 289 2.36 17.12 22.31
C MET A 289 2.86 16.67 23.69
N GLU A 290 4.12 16.95 23.98
CA GLU A 290 4.80 16.52 25.19
C GLU A 290 5.55 17.69 25.83
N LEU A 291 5.31 17.91 27.12
CA LEU A 291 6.09 18.83 27.94
C LEU A 291 7.16 18.02 28.66
N ARG A 292 8.42 18.42 28.51
CA ARG A 292 9.55 17.91 29.29
C ARG A 292 10.02 19.02 30.20
N MET A 293 10.24 18.74 31.48
CA MET A 293 10.71 19.75 32.43
C MET A 293 11.75 19.16 33.37
N LYS A 294 12.87 19.87 33.54
CA LYS A 294 13.67 19.77 34.78
C LYS A 294 13.19 20.87 35.70
N TYR A 295 12.59 20.51 36.83
CA TYR A 295 12.06 21.47 37.77
C TYR A 295 12.46 21.14 39.19
N ASP A 296 12.63 22.18 39.99
CA ASP A 296 12.75 22.08 41.43
C ASP A 296 11.46 22.59 42.08
N ASP A 297 11.03 21.93 43.15
CA ASP A 297 9.82 22.25 43.90
C ASP A 297 8.50 22.20 43.11
N GLY A 298 7.99 23.32 42.58
CA GLY A 298 6.67 23.37 41.94
C GLY A 298 6.52 24.40 40.84
N PHE A 299 5.59 24.17 39.92
CA PHE A 299 5.32 25.08 38.81
C PHE A 299 3.87 25.03 38.30
N VAL A 300 3.51 26.05 37.52
CA VAL A 300 2.34 26.03 36.61
C VAL A 300 2.78 26.46 35.23
N VAL A 301 2.40 25.69 34.20
CA VAL A 301 2.68 26.00 32.78
C VAL A 301 1.39 26.38 32.06
N TYR A 302 1.49 27.43 31.26
CA TYR A 302 0.45 27.95 30.39
C TYR A 302 0.96 27.99 28.95
N LEU A 303 0.12 27.62 28.00
CA LEU A 303 0.35 27.76 26.58
C LEU A 303 -0.65 28.77 26.04
N ASN A 304 -0.16 29.91 25.53
CA ASN A 304 -0.98 30.99 24.97
C ASN A 304 -2.11 31.48 25.90
N GLY A 305 -1.86 31.49 27.22
CA GLY A 305 -2.82 31.86 28.26
C GLY A 305 -3.63 30.71 28.84
N THR A 306 -3.65 29.54 28.20
CA THR A 306 -4.37 28.35 28.67
C THR A 306 -3.47 27.51 29.56
N LYS A 307 -3.90 27.21 30.79
CA LYS A 307 -3.16 26.33 31.71
C LYS A 307 -3.11 24.90 31.16
N ILE A 308 -1.91 24.32 31.03
CA ILE A 308 -1.73 22.95 30.50
C ILE A 308 -1.19 21.97 31.54
N VAL A 309 -0.35 22.41 32.49
CA VAL A 309 0.23 21.54 33.55
C VAL A 309 0.38 22.35 34.85
N ALA A 310 0.20 21.70 36.00
CA ALA A 310 0.58 22.25 37.31
C ALA A 310 1.07 21.13 38.22
N GLU A 311 2.26 21.30 38.77
CA GLU A 311 2.88 20.34 39.69
C GLU A 311 3.27 21.05 40.98
N LYS A 312 2.86 20.49 42.11
CA LYS A 312 3.16 21.00 43.46
C LYS A 312 2.85 22.51 43.62
N ALA A 313 1.91 23.04 42.85
CA ALA A 313 1.44 24.41 42.95
C ALA A 313 0.18 24.50 43.84
N PRO A 314 -0.06 25.64 44.53
CA PRO A 314 -1.33 25.90 45.19
C PRO A 314 -2.50 25.90 44.21
N ALA A 315 -3.72 25.63 44.70
CA ALA A 315 -4.93 25.62 43.85
C ALA A 315 -5.23 27.00 43.21
N SER A 316 -4.81 28.08 43.87
CA SER A 316 -4.92 29.45 43.38
C SER A 316 -3.60 30.17 43.62
N PRO A 317 -2.62 30.03 42.70
CA PRO A 317 -1.35 30.72 42.81
C PRO A 317 -1.52 32.25 42.75
N SER A 318 -0.67 32.92 43.51
CA SER A 318 -0.43 34.38 43.49
C SER A 318 1.08 34.62 43.36
N TRP A 319 1.49 35.83 42.97
CA TRP A 319 2.90 36.21 42.74
C TRP A 319 3.91 35.76 43.81
N ASN A 320 3.54 35.66 45.08
CA ASN A 320 4.43 35.22 46.17
C ASN A 320 4.14 33.79 46.67
N SER A 321 3.55 32.96 45.81
CA SER A 321 3.24 31.57 46.17
C SER A 321 4.51 30.75 46.42
N ILE A 322 4.34 29.73 47.24
CA ILE A 322 5.35 28.75 47.59
C ILE A 322 4.81 27.39 47.12
N ALA A 323 5.69 26.51 46.64
CA ALA A 323 5.31 25.15 46.28
C ALA A 323 4.66 24.41 47.47
N THR A 324 3.69 23.55 47.20
CA THR A 324 2.96 22.78 48.23
C THR A 324 3.79 21.62 48.79
N ALA A 325 4.74 21.12 48.01
CA ALA A 325 5.70 20.08 48.40
C ALA A 325 7.05 20.34 47.73
N GLY A 326 8.12 19.76 48.28
CA GLY A 326 9.45 19.83 47.69
C GLY A 326 9.63 18.85 46.52
N TYR A 327 10.54 19.17 45.62
CA TYR A 327 11.01 18.29 44.55
C TYR A 327 12.42 18.64 44.15
N GLU A 328 13.16 17.63 43.70
CA GLU A 328 14.55 17.76 43.26
C GLU A 328 14.65 17.25 41.83
N ALA A 329 15.05 18.11 40.90
CA ALA A 329 15.27 17.71 39.51
C ALA A 329 16.43 16.71 39.38
N ASP A 330 16.31 15.78 38.42
CA ASP A 330 17.47 15.03 37.92
C ASP A 330 18.20 15.88 36.87
N PRO A 331 19.49 16.22 37.05
CA PRO A 331 20.22 17.02 36.08
C PRO A 331 20.46 16.29 34.75
N LEU A 332 20.32 14.96 34.68
CA LEU A 332 20.52 14.15 33.46
C LEU A 332 19.21 13.79 32.75
N GLU A 333 18.11 13.67 33.48
CA GLU A 333 16.80 13.26 32.92
C GLU A 333 15.74 14.36 32.99
N TYR A 334 14.70 14.27 32.17
CA TYR A 334 13.54 15.16 32.23
C TYR A 334 12.35 14.41 32.81
N ASP A 335 11.53 15.10 33.59
CA ASP A 335 10.16 14.65 33.83
C ASP A 335 9.29 15.02 32.62
N THR A 336 8.33 14.15 32.33
CA THR A 336 7.59 14.20 31.07
C THR A 336 6.09 14.12 31.31
N TRP A 337 5.33 15.00 30.66
CA TRP A 337 3.87 15.02 30.67
C TRP A 337 3.32 15.00 29.25
N ASN A 338 2.36 14.11 29.01
CA ASN A 338 1.53 14.17 27.82
C ASN A 338 0.56 15.35 27.93
N VAL A 339 0.67 16.29 27.00
CA VAL A 339 -0.17 17.50 26.91
C VAL A 339 -0.92 17.57 25.59
N SER A 340 -1.15 16.42 24.93
CA SER A 340 -1.83 16.34 23.63
C SER A 340 -3.24 16.93 23.64
N ALA A 341 -3.92 16.95 24.79
CA ALA A 341 -5.24 17.58 24.92
C ALA A 341 -5.22 19.10 24.67
N SER A 342 -4.03 19.73 24.72
CA SER A 342 -3.82 21.16 24.51
C SER A 342 -3.31 21.50 23.10
N LEU A 343 -3.30 20.55 22.16
CA LEU A 343 -2.92 20.81 20.76
C LEU A 343 -3.73 21.95 20.11
N GLY A 344 -5.01 22.07 20.47
CA GLY A 344 -5.89 23.15 19.97
C GLY A 344 -5.52 24.56 20.44
N GLU A 345 -4.58 24.68 21.39
CA GLU A 345 -4.10 25.97 21.87
C GLU A 345 -2.92 26.50 21.05
N LEU A 346 -2.25 25.65 20.26
CA LEU A 346 -1.19 26.06 19.34
C LEU A 346 -1.78 26.89 18.19
N ARG A 347 -1.05 27.93 17.79
CA ARG A 347 -1.44 28.84 16.71
C ARG A 347 -0.37 28.86 15.62
N PRO A 348 -0.73 29.06 14.34
CA PRO A 348 0.26 29.38 13.32
C PRO A 348 1.01 30.68 13.69
N GLY A 349 2.34 30.66 13.57
CA GLY A 349 3.24 31.75 13.97
C GLY A 349 3.70 31.66 15.42
N THR A 350 3.83 32.83 16.07
CA THR A 350 4.37 32.96 17.41
C THR A 350 3.42 32.40 18.48
N ASN A 351 3.97 31.56 19.35
CA ASN A 351 3.32 30.98 20.53
C ASN A 351 4.13 31.32 21.78
N VAL A 352 3.47 31.34 22.94
CA VAL A 352 4.11 31.64 24.23
C VAL A 352 3.90 30.49 25.21
N LEU A 353 5.01 29.92 25.70
CA LEU A 353 5.02 29.05 26.87
C LEU A 353 5.36 29.89 28.11
N ALA A 354 4.37 30.08 28.98
CA ALA A 354 4.50 30.87 30.20
C ALA A 354 4.55 29.95 31.43
N ILE A 355 5.49 30.18 32.35
CA ILE A 355 5.74 29.30 33.50
C ILE A 355 5.84 30.11 34.78
N HIS A 356 5.04 29.74 35.78
CA HIS A 356 5.16 30.22 37.16
C HIS A 356 5.95 29.19 37.94
N GLY A 357 7.25 29.42 38.10
CA GLY A 357 8.12 28.60 38.94
C GLY A 357 8.01 29.03 40.40
N MET A 358 7.90 28.06 41.32
CA MET A 358 7.75 28.29 42.76
C MET A 358 8.76 27.47 43.54
N ASN A 359 9.55 28.12 44.38
CA ASN A 359 10.40 27.49 45.36
C ASN A 359 9.58 27.12 46.61
N ARG A 360 9.97 26.07 47.34
CA ARG A 360 9.33 25.58 48.55
C ARG A 360 9.74 26.37 49.79
N SER A 361 10.90 27.03 49.79
CA SER A 361 11.34 27.86 50.91
C SER A 361 12.29 28.97 50.47
N LEU A 362 12.20 30.14 51.12
CA LEU A 362 13.13 31.25 50.87
C LEU A 362 14.60 30.89 51.18
N GLY A 363 14.84 29.86 51.99
CA GLY A 363 16.19 29.42 52.37
C GLY A 363 16.74 28.30 51.49
N SER A 364 16.10 27.96 50.36
CA SER A 364 16.56 26.85 49.52
C SER A 364 18.01 27.05 49.07
N SER A 365 18.72 25.93 48.92
CA SER A 365 20.07 25.88 48.36
C SER A 365 20.08 26.00 46.85
N ASP A 366 18.96 25.68 46.23
CA ASP A 366 18.82 25.41 44.81
C ASP A 366 17.39 25.67 44.30
N LEU A 367 17.31 25.82 42.98
CA LEU A 367 16.12 25.97 42.16
C LEU A 367 16.51 25.76 40.70
N ILE A 368 15.68 25.10 39.89
CA ILE A 368 15.85 25.04 38.43
C ILE A 368 14.49 24.93 37.75
N PHE A 369 14.31 25.63 36.62
CA PHE A 369 13.21 25.41 35.69
C PHE A 369 13.73 25.45 34.25
N MET A 370 13.72 24.30 33.59
CA MET A 370 14.19 24.14 32.22
C MET A 370 13.15 23.34 31.40
N PRO A 371 12.24 24.03 30.69
CA PRO A 371 11.24 23.40 29.84
C PRO A 371 11.80 22.99 28.48
N GLU A 372 11.24 21.92 27.93
CA GLU A 372 11.14 21.68 26.50
C GLU A 372 9.69 21.36 26.14
N LEU A 373 9.24 21.81 24.99
CA LEU A 373 7.94 21.43 24.44
C LEU A 373 8.19 20.75 23.09
N HIS A 374 7.64 19.56 22.90
CA HIS A 374 7.82 18.76 21.69
C HIS A 374 6.48 18.47 21.03
N GLY A 375 6.44 18.59 19.71
CA GLY A 375 5.32 18.19 18.88
C GLY A 375 5.61 16.83 18.24
N GLY A 376 4.72 15.86 18.44
CA GLY A 376 4.81 14.53 17.85
C GLY A 376 4.09 14.47 16.50
N ILE A 377 4.82 14.01 15.48
CA ILE A 377 4.28 13.67 14.16
C ILE A 377 4.38 12.15 13.99
N ALA A 378 3.35 11.48 13.47
CA ALA A 378 3.41 10.02 13.25
C ALA A 378 4.54 9.66 12.26
N ASP A 379 5.34 8.64 12.58
CA ASP A 379 6.50 8.17 11.81
C ASP A 379 6.18 7.10 10.77
N SER A 380 4.92 6.67 10.66
CA SER A 380 4.53 5.58 9.75
C SER A 380 3.72 6.08 8.55
N ASN A 381 4.27 7.01 7.75
CA ASN A 381 3.63 7.49 6.51
C ASN A 381 2.10 7.78 6.61
N GLY A 382 1.56 8.06 7.79
CA GLY A 382 0.13 8.32 8.04
C GLY A 382 -0.82 7.14 8.31
N SER A 383 -0.37 5.88 8.50
CA SER A 383 -1.28 4.78 8.90
C SER A 383 -1.72 4.92 10.36
N ILE A 384 -3.04 4.84 10.62
CA ILE A 384 -3.63 4.85 11.98
C ILE A 384 -3.96 3.45 12.50
N GLU A 385 -3.64 2.42 11.74
CA GLU A 385 -3.94 1.02 12.03
C GLU A 385 -2.89 0.37 12.94
N PRO A 386 -3.22 -0.67 13.74
CA PRO A 386 -2.25 -1.45 14.52
C PRO A 386 -1.01 -1.86 13.72
N LEU A 387 0.19 -1.54 14.20
CA LEU A 387 1.44 -1.96 13.56
C LEU A 387 1.52 -3.50 13.46
N ILE A 388 1.75 -4.01 12.25
CA ILE A 388 2.07 -5.42 12.00
C ILE A 388 3.52 -5.50 11.53
N GLU A 389 4.30 -6.35 12.17
CA GLU A 389 5.74 -6.47 11.91
C GLU A 389 6.03 -7.58 10.91
N PHE A 390 7.00 -7.35 10.02
CA PHE A 390 7.57 -8.45 9.26
C PHE A 390 8.44 -9.32 10.18
N GLY A 391 8.21 -10.63 10.15
CA GLY A 391 9.00 -11.64 10.84
C GLY A 391 10.07 -12.23 9.91
N ALA A 392 10.24 -13.56 9.97
CA ALA A 392 11.13 -14.25 9.02
C ALA A 392 10.62 -14.13 7.58
N ILE A 393 11.56 -13.90 6.66
CA ILE A 393 11.35 -13.95 5.22
C ILE A 393 12.27 -15.05 4.70
N GLU A 394 11.69 -16.11 4.17
CA GLU A 394 12.46 -17.16 3.52
C GLU A 394 12.19 -17.07 2.02
N PHE A 395 13.22 -16.67 1.28
CA PHE A 395 13.24 -16.53 -0.18
C PHE A 395 14.03 -17.66 -0.87
N ASN A 396 14.74 -18.47 -0.07
CA ASN A 396 15.56 -19.59 -0.54
C ASN A 396 15.25 -20.87 0.27
N PRO A 397 14.14 -21.57 -0.03
CA PRO A 397 13.79 -22.80 0.66
C PRO A 397 14.88 -23.86 0.52
N VAL A 398 15.18 -24.60 1.60
CA VAL A 398 16.20 -25.68 1.59
C VAL A 398 15.87 -26.78 0.58
N SER A 399 14.58 -26.99 0.31
CA SER A 399 14.10 -27.95 -0.69
C SER A 399 14.36 -27.49 -2.12
N THR A 400 14.82 -26.26 -2.33
CA THR A 400 14.94 -25.56 -3.61
C THR A 400 13.63 -25.25 -4.33
N ASN A 401 12.50 -25.72 -3.80
CA ASN A 401 11.19 -25.42 -4.36
C ASN A 401 10.74 -24.03 -3.89
N GLN A 402 10.80 -23.03 -4.77
CA GLN A 402 10.42 -21.65 -4.45
C GLN A 402 8.94 -21.50 -4.08
N ASP A 403 8.07 -22.46 -4.46
CA ASP A 403 6.66 -22.46 -4.02
C ASP A 403 6.50 -22.71 -2.51
N GLU A 404 7.56 -23.16 -1.83
CA GLU A 404 7.59 -23.36 -0.38
C GLU A 404 7.96 -22.11 0.42
N GLU A 405 8.38 -21.04 -0.26
CA GLU A 405 8.87 -19.82 0.36
C GLU A 405 7.76 -19.07 1.14
N TYR A 406 8.14 -18.15 2.02
CA TYR A 406 7.14 -17.45 2.85
C TYR A 406 7.59 -16.10 3.42
N ILE A 407 6.58 -15.30 3.78
CA ILE A 407 6.71 -14.05 4.52
C ILE A 407 5.91 -14.17 5.82
N GLU A 408 6.53 -13.86 6.96
CA GLU A 408 5.83 -13.74 8.23
C GLU A 408 5.32 -12.32 8.46
N LEU A 409 4.04 -12.21 8.85
CA LEU A 409 3.44 -11.02 9.44
C LEU A 409 3.08 -11.30 10.89
N VAL A 410 3.73 -10.60 11.81
CA VAL A 410 3.66 -10.81 13.26
C VAL A 410 2.79 -9.73 13.89
N ASN A 411 1.73 -10.15 14.57
CA ASN A 411 0.92 -9.25 15.38
C ASN A 411 1.44 -9.21 16.82
N ASN A 412 2.34 -8.26 17.11
CA ASN A 412 2.88 -8.05 18.46
C ASN A 412 1.96 -7.22 19.37
N ASN A 413 0.78 -6.80 18.88
CA ASN A 413 -0.18 -6.05 19.67
C ASN A 413 -0.90 -6.93 20.70
N GLY A 414 -1.43 -6.28 21.76
CA GLY A 414 -2.28 -6.94 22.77
C GLY A 414 -3.69 -7.28 22.29
N ILE A 415 -4.04 -6.96 21.04
CA ILE A 415 -5.35 -7.15 20.43
C ILE A 415 -5.26 -8.00 19.16
N ALA A 416 -6.36 -8.65 18.77
CA ALA A 416 -6.48 -9.19 17.43
C ALA A 416 -6.62 -8.04 16.42
N VAL A 417 -5.94 -8.13 15.28
CA VAL A 417 -5.92 -7.10 14.23
C VAL A 417 -6.52 -7.67 12.96
N ASP A 418 -7.51 -6.98 12.39
CA ASP A 418 -8.08 -7.30 11.09
C ASP A 418 -7.22 -6.66 9.99
N VAL A 419 -6.59 -7.50 9.17
CA VAL A 419 -5.72 -7.10 8.05
C VAL A 419 -6.41 -7.33 6.70
N SER A 420 -7.75 -7.34 6.70
CA SER A 420 -8.55 -7.45 5.48
C SER A 420 -8.15 -6.41 4.45
N ASN A 421 -7.88 -6.85 3.22
CA ASN A 421 -7.57 -6.01 2.07
C ASN A 421 -6.30 -5.15 2.23
N TRP A 422 -5.47 -5.45 3.23
CA TRP A 422 -4.12 -4.90 3.30
C TRP A 422 -3.29 -5.52 2.19
N LYS A 423 -2.28 -4.80 1.72
CA LYS A 423 -1.44 -5.25 0.61
C LYS A 423 0.00 -5.46 1.05
N VAL A 424 0.63 -6.48 0.48
CA VAL A 424 2.09 -6.61 0.45
C VAL A 424 2.52 -6.28 -0.98
N GLU A 425 3.42 -5.31 -1.10
CA GLU A 425 3.94 -4.79 -2.37
C GLU A 425 5.47 -4.71 -2.32
N GLY A 426 6.11 -4.57 -3.49
CA GLY A 426 7.56 -4.58 -3.66
C GLY A 426 8.01 -5.90 -4.27
N GLY A 427 8.69 -6.75 -3.50
CA GLY A 427 9.20 -8.03 -4.00
C GLY A 427 8.13 -9.05 -4.43
N VAL A 428 6.96 -9.02 -3.79
CA VAL A 428 5.79 -9.83 -4.21
C VAL A 428 4.54 -8.97 -4.19
N GLU A 429 3.52 -9.39 -4.94
CA GLU A 429 2.21 -8.74 -4.93
C GLU A 429 1.19 -9.59 -4.20
N PHE A 430 0.59 -9.03 -3.16
CA PHE A 430 -0.50 -9.70 -2.47
C PHE A 430 -1.54 -8.74 -1.91
N GLU A 431 -2.82 -9.03 -2.13
CA GLU A 431 -3.91 -8.43 -1.37
C GLU A 431 -4.44 -9.47 -0.38
N ILE A 432 -4.29 -9.20 0.91
CA ILE A 432 -4.68 -10.11 1.98
C ILE A 432 -6.21 -10.27 1.95
N PRO A 433 -6.75 -11.49 1.77
CA PRO A 433 -8.17 -11.71 1.61
C PRO A 433 -9.01 -11.16 2.76
N ALA A 434 -10.17 -10.58 2.42
CA ALA A 434 -11.12 -10.06 3.38
C ALA A 434 -11.50 -11.10 4.46
N GLY A 435 -11.44 -10.66 5.71
CA GLY A 435 -11.70 -11.45 6.91
C GLY A 435 -10.50 -12.26 7.40
N THR A 436 -9.29 -11.80 7.07
CA THR A 436 -8.05 -12.28 7.68
C THR A 436 -7.79 -11.47 8.95
N VAL A 437 -7.86 -12.13 10.11
CA VAL A 437 -7.69 -11.48 11.42
C VAL A 437 -6.57 -12.19 12.17
N ILE A 438 -5.48 -11.49 12.47
CA ILE A 438 -4.33 -12.05 13.18
C ILE A 438 -4.58 -11.92 14.68
N PRO A 439 -4.67 -13.01 15.47
CA PRO A 439 -4.77 -12.90 16.93
C PRO A 439 -3.56 -12.19 17.55
N ALA A 440 -3.74 -11.64 18.75
CA ALA A 440 -2.64 -11.07 19.53
C ALA A 440 -1.51 -12.09 19.75
N GLY A 441 -0.27 -11.70 19.44
CA GLY A 441 0.93 -12.53 19.56
C GLY A 441 1.04 -13.68 18.55
N TRP A 442 0.26 -13.66 17.46
CA TRP A 442 0.29 -14.69 16.43
C TRP A 442 1.00 -14.20 15.17
N THR A 443 1.51 -15.17 14.41
CA THR A 443 2.10 -14.97 13.08
C THR A 443 1.14 -15.46 12.01
N LEU A 444 0.94 -14.63 11.00
CA LEU A 444 0.34 -14.97 9.71
C LEU A 444 1.46 -15.25 8.71
N TYR A 445 1.40 -16.39 8.03
CA TYR A 445 2.34 -16.74 6.97
C TYR A 445 1.70 -16.48 5.62
N LEU A 446 2.37 -15.70 4.79
CA LEU A 446 2.02 -15.52 3.39
C LEU A 446 2.92 -16.41 2.54
N SER A 447 2.37 -17.06 1.52
CA SER A 447 3.10 -18.01 0.68
C SER A 447 2.53 -18.02 -0.75
N PRO A 448 3.34 -18.33 -1.79
CA PRO A 448 2.84 -18.44 -3.15
C PRO A 448 1.96 -19.70 -3.31
N ASP A 449 2.20 -20.76 -2.54
CA ASP A 449 1.36 -21.97 -2.54
C ASP A 449 1.22 -22.60 -1.14
N ALA A 450 0.01 -22.54 -0.57
CA ALA A 450 -0.23 -23.11 0.76
C ALA A 450 0.01 -24.62 0.83
N LYS A 451 -0.15 -25.37 -0.26
CA LYS A 451 0.07 -26.81 -0.26
C LYS A 451 1.57 -27.13 -0.16
N SER A 452 2.39 -26.46 -0.95
CA SER A 452 3.85 -26.54 -0.95
C SER A 452 4.42 -26.08 0.39
N PHE A 453 3.96 -24.95 0.91
CA PHE A 453 4.29 -24.50 2.27
C PHE A 453 3.96 -25.57 3.32
N ARG A 454 2.81 -26.23 3.22
CA ARG A 454 2.42 -27.27 4.19
C ARG A 454 3.21 -28.57 4.01
N SER A 455 3.77 -28.85 2.82
CA SER A 455 4.61 -30.03 2.56
C SER A 455 6.08 -29.86 2.93
N ARG A 456 6.50 -28.66 3.32
CA ARG A 456 7.85 -28.35 3.81
C ARG A 456 8.36 -29.40 4.80
N THR A 457 9.63 -29.76 4.62
CA THR A 457 10.33 -30.72 5.50
C THR A 457 11.02 -30.04 6.69
N THR A 458 11.30 -28.75 6.58
CA THR A 458 11.85 -27.88 7.62
C THR A 458 10.78 -26.90 8.11
N GLY A 459 10.86 -26.49 9.38
CA GLY A 459 9.95 -25.49 9.92
C GLY A 459 9.99 -24.18 9.11
N PRO A 460 8.86 -23.47 8.95
CA PRO A 460 7.50 -23.83 9.35
C PRO A 460 6.91 -24.99 8.50
N THR A 461 6.18 -25.93 9.11
CA THR A 461 5.56 -27.08 8.42
C THR A 461 4.05 -27.15 8.64
N GLY A 462 3.33 -27.87 7.77
CA GLY A 462 1.87 -28.03 7.89
C GLY A 462 1.39 -28.68 9.20
N ASN A 463 2.24 -29.46 9.88
CA ASN A 463 1.89 -30.16 11.12
C ASN A 463 1.88 -29.24 12.37
N GLN A 464 2.31 -27.99 12.24
CA GLN A 464 2.35 -27.02 13.34
C GLN A 464 1.06 -26.21 13.49
N GLY A 465 0.10 -26.36 12.57
CA GLY A 465 -1.15 -25.59 12.60
C GLY A 465 -0.96 -24.10 12.30
N ASN A 466 0.05 -23.76 11.50
CA ASN A 466 0.37 -22.40 11.11
C ASN A 466 -0.81 -21.74 10.38
N PHE A 467 -1.04 -20.45 10.69
CA PHE A 467 -2.04 -19.64 10.01
C PHE A 467 -1.44 -19.14 8.69
N VAL A 468 -1.82 -19.78 7.59
CA VAL A 468 -1.25 -19.53 6.26
C VAL A 468 -2.33 -18.92 5.38
N VAL A 469 -1.95 -17.94 4.57
CA VAL A 469 -2.79 -17.30 3.56
C VAL A 469 -1.99 -17.24 2.25
N SER A 470 -2.63 -17.62 1.14
CA SER A 470 -2.02 -17.76 -0.19
C SER A 470 -3.09 -17.56 -1.27
N PRO A 471 -2.73 -17.48 -2.56
CA PRO A 471 -1.38 -17.29 -3.11
C PRO A 471 -1.04 -15.81 -3.27
N TYR A 472 0.15 -15.39 -2.85
CA TYR A 472 0.71 -14.17 -3.42
C TYR A 472 1.25 -14.42 -4.83
N LYS A 473 1.38 -13.36 -5.62
CA LYS A 473 1.90 -13.43 -6.99
C LYS A 473 3.39 -13.11 -7.01
N GLY A 474 4.08 -13.81 -7.91
CA GLY A 474 5.53 -13.75 -8.02
C GLY A 474 6.20 -14.61 -6.95
N HIS A 475 7.52 -14.52 -6.89
CA HIS A 475 8.35 -15.16 -5.89
C HIS A 475 9.37 -14.17 -5.36
N LEU A 476 9.80 -14.34 -4.12
CA LEU A 476 10.83 -13.51 -3.51
C LEU A 476 12.16 -13.67 -4.27
N SER A 477 12.75 -12.55 -4.67
CA SER A 477 14.01 -12.58 -5.42
C SER A 477 15.21 -12.94 -4.55
N ASN A 478 16.05 -13.82 -5.07
CA ASN A 478 17.35 -14.10 -4.47
C ASN A 478 18.32 -12.93 -4.54
N LEU A 479 18.02 -11.86 -5.27
CA LEU A 479 18.82 -10.63 -5.32
C LEU A 479 18.57 -9.71 -4.10
N GLY A 480 17.53 -9.99 -3.31
CA GLY A 480 17.12 -9.17 -2.18
C GLY A 480 16.19 -8.04 -2.60
N GLU A 481 15.16 -7.79 -1.80
CA GLU A 481 14.09 -6.86 -2.15
C GLU A 481 13.60 -6.11 -0.92
N THR A 482 12.77 -5.10 -1.16
CA THR A 482 11.98 -4.43 -0.13
C THR A 482 10.54 -4.92 -0.21
N LEU A 483 9.98 -5.28 0.92
CA LEU A 483 8.56 -5.59 1.10
C LEU A 483 7.91 -4.47 1.88
N THR A 484 6.76 -3.99 1.40
CA THR A 484 5.97 -2.95 2.06
C THR A 484 4.60 -3.49 2.38
N LEU A 485 4.16 -3.32 3.62
CA LEU A 485 2.80 -3.61 4.08
C LEU A 485 1.98 -2.33 4.05
N ILE A 486 0.95 -2.30 3.21
CA ILE A 486 0.01 -1.20 3.03
C ILE A 486 -1.31 -1.57 3.69
N ASP A 487 -1.89 -0.68 4.48
CA ASP A 487 -3.18 -0.88 5.13
C ASP A 487 -4.37 -0.73 4.16
N GLN A 488 -5.57 -0.99 4.66
CA GLN A 488 -6.82 -0.90 3.88
C GLN A 488 -7.14 0.51 3.34
N HIS A 489 -6.49 1.56 3.85
CA HIS A 489 -6.65 2.94 3.42
C HIS A 489 -5.57 3.37 2.41
N GLY A 490 -4.68 2.45 2.01
CA GLY A 490 -3.58 2.76 1.11
C GLY A 490 -2.37 3.39 1.82
N MET A 491 -2.35 3.40 3.15
CA MET A 491 -1.25 3.98 3.92
C MET A 491 -0.25 2.90 4.30
N LYS A 492 1.04 3.21 4.22
CA LYS A 492 2.10 2.27 4.60
C LYS A 492 2.08 2.01 6.11
N ASN A 493 1.79 0.78 6.50
CA ASN A 493 1.82 0.31 7.90
C ASN A 493 3.25 -0.06 8.31
N ASN A 494 3.96 -0.82 7.46
CA ASN A 494 5.34 -1.24 7.73
C ASN A 494 6.13 -1.54 6.45
N PHE A 495 7.44 -1.72 6.56
CA PHE A 495 8.29 -2.24 5.50
C PHE A 495 9.50 -2.95 6.08
N THR A 496 10.14 -3.76 5.25
CA THR A 496 11.39 -4.42 5.55
C THR A 496 12.15 -4.68 4.25
N SER A 497 13.46 -4.89 4.36
CA SER A 497 14.27 -5.34 3.23
C SER A 497 15.10 -6.54 3.68
N TYR A 498 15.32 -7.49 2.78
CA TYR A 498 16.20 -8.62 3.02
C TYR A 498 17.36 -8.59 2.03
N VAL A 499 18.53 -9.03 2.49
CA VAL A 499 19.71 -9.14 1.64
C VAL A 499 19.61 -10.47 0.90
N GLY A 500 19.68 -10.40 -0.42
CA GLY A 500 19.71 -11.56 -1.29
C GLY A 500 20.97 -12.41 -1.13
N ASN A 501 20.92 -13.60 -1.69
CA ASN A 501 22.08 -14.46 -1.90
C ASN A 501 21.92 -15.15 -3.27
N PRO A 502 22.04 -14.38 -4.37
CA PRO A 502 21.83 -14.89 -5.72
C PRO A 502 23.00 -15.78 -6.15
N THR A 503 22.74 -16.70 -7.07
CA THR A 503 23.80 -17.40 -7.80
C THR A 503 24.34 -16.53 -8.94
N ASP A 504 25.57 -16.80 -9.42
CA ASP A 504 26.15 -16.08 -10.57
C ASP A 504 25.21 -16.13 -11.80
N GLN A 505 24.49 -17.24 -11.97
CA GLN A 505 23.49 -17.42 -13.03
C GLN A 505 22.30 -16.48 -12.84
N GLN A 506 21.79 -16.32 -11.62
CA GLN A 506 20.72 -15.35 -11.32
C GLN A 506 21.15 -13.91 -11.57
N GLU A 507 22.42 -13.57 -11.32
CA GLU A 507 22.95 -12.23 -11.55
C GLU A 507 23.22 -11.93 -13.03
N HIS A 508 23.63 -12.93 -13.81
CA HIS A 508 24.28 -12.68 -15.11
C HIS A 508 23.73 -13.48 -16.30
N LEU A 509 22.84 -14.46 -16.10
CA LEU A 509 22.21 -15.18 -17.21
C LEU A 509 20.87 -14.53 -17.58
N ILE A 510 20.73 -14.14 -18.84
CA ILE A 510 19.52 -13.50 -19.35
C ILE A 510 19.01 -14.20 -20.61
N ILE A 511 17.71 -14.06 -20.89
CA ILE A 511 17.13 -14.42 -22.20
C ILE A 511 17.30 -13.20 -23.12
N SER A 512 18.12 -13.33 -24.16
CA SER A 512 18.47 -12.22 -25.06
C SER A 512 17.60 -12.15 -26.31
N GLU A 513 17.09 -13.28 -26.79
CA GLU A 513 16.31 -13.37 -28.02
C GLU A 513 15.35 -14.56 -27.98
N ILE A 514 14.13 -14.39 -28.49
CA ILE A 514 13.11 -15.45 -28.58
C ILE A 514 12.53 -15.45 -30.00
N MET A 515 12.64 -16.58 -30.68
CA MET A 515 11.97 -16.84 -31.96
C MET A 515 10.82 -17.82 -31.74
N TYR A 516 9.61 -17.28 -31.56
CA TYR A 516 8.42 -18.07 -31.24
C TYR A 516 7.52 -18.37 -32.44
N HIS A 517 7.72 -17.71 -33.59
CA HIS A 517 6.92 -17.96 -34.80
C HIS A 517 7.76 -17.88 -36.09
N PRO A 518 8.71 -18.82 -36.29
CA PRO A 518 9.57 -18.83 -37.47
C PRO A 518 8.81 -19.28 -38.73
N GLU A 519 9.13 -18.64 -39.86
CA GLU A 519 8.67 -19.05 -41.19
C GLU A 519 9.66 -20.02 -41.85
N PRO A 520 9.22 -20.95 -42.74
CA PRO A 520 7.85 -21.16 -43.19
C PRO A 520 7.09 -22.30 -42.48
N ASP A 521 7.75 -23.15 -41.70
CA ASP A 521 7.17 -24.38 -41.14
C ASP A 521 6.94 -24.37 -39.61
N GLY A 522 7.39 -23.31 -38.92
CA GLY A 522 7.28 -23.18 -37.47
C GLY A 522 8.28 -24.03 -36.68
N LEU A 523 9.24 -24.72 -37.31
CA LEU A 523 10.11 -25.67 -36.62
C LEU A 523 11.46 -25.08 -36.18
N ALA A 524 11.88 -23.95 -36.75
CA ALA A 524 13.15 -23.30 -36.43
C ALA A 524 13.09 -22.39 -35.18
N GLU A 525 12.22 -22.70 -34.21
CA GLU A 525 12.05 -21.92 -32.99
C GLU A 525 13.31 -22.02 -32.12
N TYR A 526 13.64 -20.94 -31.41
CA TYR A 526 14.73 -20.94 -30.46
C TYR A 526 14.55 -19.94 -29.32
N ILE A 527 15.23 -20.22 -28.21
CA ILE A 527 15.50 -19.27 -27.14
C ILE A 527 17.02 -19.10 -27.05
N GLU A 528 17.47 -17.86 -27.02
CA GLU A 528 18.87 -17.51 -26.82
C GLU A 528 19.11 -17.00 -25.40
N LEU A 529 20.15 -17.51 -24.75
CA LEU A 529 20.66 -17.03 -23.49
C LEU A 529 22.01 -16.33 -23.68
N MET A 530 22.27 -15.29 -22.90
CA MET A 530 23.53 -14.56 -22.89
C MET A 530 24.08 -14.44 -21.46
N ASN A 531 25.39 -14.63 -21.31
CA ASN A 531 26.10 -14.23 -20.10
C ASN A 531 26.48 -12.75 -20.20
N VAL A 532 25.87 -11.90 -19.39
CA VAL A 532 26.12 -10.45 -19.38
C VAL A 532 27.21 -10.02 -18.41
N SER A 533 27.85 -10.96 -17.71
CA SER A 533 29.01 -10.65 -16.88
C SER A 533 30.18 -10.18 -17.74
N ASP A 534 30.95 -9.21 -17.25
CA ASP A 534 32.21 -8.78 -17.85
C ASP A 534 33.40 -9.70 -17.50
N SER A 535 33.24 -10.59 -16.51
CA SER A 535 34.38 -11.33 -15.94
C SER A 535 34.09 -12.74 -15.43
N VAL A 536 32.84 -13.10 -15.19
CA VAL A 536 32.46 -14.41 -14.65
C VAL A 536 32.06 -15.34 -15.80
N THR A 537 32.61 -16.56 -15.81
CA THR A 537 32.12 -17.64 -16.67
C THR A 537 31.05 -18.40 -15.91
N LEU A 538 29.85 -18.51 -16.48
CA LEU A 538 28.73 -19.18 -15.85
C LEU A 538 28.78 -20.69 -16.09
N ASP A 539 28.51 -21.48 -15.06
CA ASP A 539 28.22 -22.91 -15.18
C ASP A 539 26.75 -23.08 -15.55
N LEU A 540 26.45 -23.88 -16.58
CA LEU A 540 25.08 -24.14 -17.01
C LEU A 540 24.56 -25.49 -16.49
N ALA A 541 25.39 -26.31 -15.83
CA ALA A 541 24.93 -27.59 -15.30
C ALA A 541 23.75 -27.40 -14.32
N GLY A 542 22.64 -28.10 -14.57
CA GLY A 542 21.41 -28.00 -13.78
C GLY A 542 20.54 -26.77 -14.06
N VAL A 543 20.99 -25.83 -14.90
CA VAL A 543 20.11 -24.76 -15.41
C VAL A 543 19.06 -25.39 -16.32
N LYS A 544 17.80 -24.97 -16.19
CA LYS A 544 16.70 -25.58 -16.95
C LYS A 544 15.50 -24.67 -17.14
N PHE A 545 14.75 -24.92 -18.19
CA PHE A 545 13.42 -24.37 -18.38
C PHE A 545 12.38 -25.29 -17.74
N THR A 546 11.46 -24.71 -16.96
CA THR A 546 10.36 -25.42 -16.29
C THR A 546 8.97 -24.89 -16.67
N ASN A 547 8.92 -23.87 -17.53
CA ASN A 547 7.69 -23.36 -18.14
C ASN A 547 7.97 -22.84 -19.56
N GLY A 548 6.98 -22.96 -20.43
CA GLY A 548 7.05 -22.72 -21.87
C GLY A 548 7.63 -23.91 -22.62
N ILE A 549 8.95 -24.09 -22.52
CA ILE A 549 9.66 -25.26 -23.05
C ILE A 549 10.19 -26.14 -21.93
N ASP A 550 10.41 -27.42 -22.22
CA ASP A 550 11.20 -28.30 -21.36
C ASP A 550 12.62 -28.39 -21.92
N PHE A 551 13.62 -28.03 -21.13
CA PHE A 551 15.04 -28.24 -21.48
C PHE A 551 15.92 -28.19 -20.23
N ASP A 552 16.85 -29.12 -20.09
CA ASP A 552 17.84 -29.15 -19.02
C ASP A 552 19.26 -29.14 -19.62
N PHE A 553 20.08 -28.17 -19.21
CA PHE A 553 21.47 -28.05 -19.68
C PHE A 553 22.36 -29.21 -19.17
N THR A 554 21.88 -30.01 -18.21
CA THR A 554 22.58 -31.20 -17.70
C THR A 554 22.79 -32.23 -18.81
N GLY A 555 24.04 -32.37 -19.25
CA GLY A 555 24.40 -33.29 -20.34
C GLY A 555 24.28 -32.68 -21.74
N SER A 556 24.00 -31.38 -21.84
CA SER A 556 24.06 -30.62 -23.08
C SER A 556 25.50 -30.48 -23.61
N SER A 557 25.63 -30.06 -24.87
CA SER A 557 26.93 -29.81 -25.51
C SER A 557 27.65 -28.56 -24.97
N VAL A 558 26.91 -27.65 -24.33
CA VAL A 558 27.41 -26.37 -23.79
C VAL A 558 27.16 -26.33 -22.30
N THR A 559 28.20 -26.62 -21.51
CA THR A 559 28.10 -26.70 -20.05
C THR A 559 28.55 -25.43 -19.33
N SER A 560 29.10 -24.45 -20.05
CA SER A 560 29.55 -23.18 -19.47
C SER A 560 29.47 -22.06 -20.50
N LEU A 561 29.31 -20.83 -20.04
CA LEU A 561 29.15 -19.65 -20.89
C LEU A 561 30.11 -18.53 -20.43
N ALA A 562 31.10 -18.18 -21.23
CA ALA A 562 32.08 -17.14 -20.88
C ALA A 562 31.45 -15.72 -20.96
N PRO A 563 32.09 -14.69 -20.37
CA PRO A 563 31.64 -13.30 -20.49
C PRO A 563 31.27 -12.89 -21.91
N GLY A 564 30.03 -12.42 -22.11
CA GLY A 564 29.50 -11.97 -23.40
C GLY A 564 29.11 -13.07 -24.38
N GLU A 565 29.35 -14.35 -24.06
CA GLU A 565 28.96 -15.47 -24.93
C GLU A 565 27.44 -15.73 -24.90
N ARG A 566 26.96 -16.35 -25.98
CA ARG A 566 25.56 -16.71 -26.22
C ARG A 566 25.41 -18.20 -26.45
N VAL A 567 24.27 -18.74 -26.05
CA VAL A 567 23.90 -20.14 -26.24
C VAL A 567 22.45 -20.27 -26.66
N LEU A 568 22.17 -21.22 -27.55
CA LEU A 568 20.87 -21.44 -28.17
C LEU A 568 20.25 -22.75 -27.70
N VAL A 569 18.97 -22.73 -27.39
CA VAL A 569 18.13 -23.92 -27.25
C VAL A 569 17.09 -23.87 -28.36
N VAL A 570 16.97 -24.94 -29.14
CA VAL A 570 16.19 -24.92 -30.40
C VAL A 570 15.08 -25.97 -30.38
N ARG A 571 14.03 -25.80 -31.17
CA ARG A 571 12.95 -26.82 -31.26
C ARG A 571 13.36 -28.04 -32.06
N ASP A 572 13.88 -27.82 -33.27
CA ASP A 572 14.34 -28.89 -34.17
C ASP A 572 15.71 -28.48 -34.75
N LEU A 573 16.74 -29.27 -34.45
CA LEU A 573 18.11 -28.96 -34.86
C LEU A 573 18.26 -28.94 -36.39
N ALA A 574 17.63 -29.87 -37.11
CA ALA A 574 17.77 -29.96 -38.55
C ALA A 574 17.05 -28.80 -39.26
N ALA A 575 15.88 -28.40 -38.78
CA ALA A 575 15.17 -27.22 -39.28
C ALA A 575 15.93 -25.93 -38.96
N PHE A 576 16.48 -25.82 -37.75
CA PHE A 576 17.30 -24.68 -37.34
C PHE A 576 18.56 -24.55 -38.20
N GLU A 577 19.33 -25.62 -38.38
CA GLU A 577 20.55 -25.59 -39.22
C GLU A 577 20.22 -25.35 -40.70
N LEU A 578 19.06 -25.80 -41.19
CA LEU A 578 18.59 -25.47 -42.54
C LEU A 578 18.28 -23.97 -42.69
N ALA A 579 17.73 -23.33 -41.66
CA ALA A 579 17.39 -21.91 -41.67
C ALA A 579 18.61 -21.00 -41.44
N TYR A 580 19.50 -21.36 -40.52
CA TYR A 580 20.56 -20.48 -40.01
C TYR A 580 22.00 -20.93 -40.33
N GLY A 581 22.16 -22.16 -40.83
CA GLY A 581 23.46 -22.78 -41.07
C GLY A 581 23.98 -23.58 -39.87
N GLU A 582 25.01 -24.40 -40.12
CA GLU A 582 25.68 -25.22 -39.11
C GLU A 582 26.71 -24.40 -38.30
N GLY A 583 27.00 -24.82 -37.06
CA GLY A 583 28.12 -24.31 -36.27
C GLY A 583 27.80 -23.19 -35.27
N LEU A 584 26.53 -22.81 -35.13
CA LEU A 584 26.04 -21.93 -34.06
C LEU A 584 26.07 -22.65 -32.69
N PRO A 585 26.16 -21.91 -31.56
CA PRO A 585 26.33 -22.48 -30.22
C PRO A 585 25.03 -23.10 -29.67
N VAL A 586 24.54 -24.17 -30.30
CA VAL A 586 23.32 -24.88 -29.88
C VAL A 586 23.65 -25.86 -28.74
N ALA A 587 23.04 -25.65 -27.58
CA ALA A 587 23.15 -26.54 -26.41
C ALA A 587 22.36 -27.84 -26.59
N GLY A 588 21.19 -27.77 -27.23
CA GLY A 588 20.33 -28.92 -27.47
C GLY A 588 18.96 -28.55 -27.99
N VAL A 589 18.08 -29.56 -28.05
CA VAL A 589 16.71 -29.44 -28.55
C VAL A 589 15.70 -29.42 -27.42
N PHE A 590 14.55 -28.76 -27.60
CA PHE A 590 13.42 -28.82 -26.68
C PHE A 590 13.03 -30.28 -26.40
N GLU A 591 12.75 -30.59 -25.14
CA GLU A 591 12.38 -31.92 -24.67
C GLU A 591 10.84 -32.09 -24.65
N ASN A 592 10.38 -33.32 -24.39
CA ASN A 592 8.95 -33.66 -24.23
C ASN A 592 8.01 -33.18 -25.35
N SER A 593 8.55 -32.89 -26.54
CA SER A 593 7.81 -32.31 -27.66
C SER A 593 7.15 -30.96 -27.34
N THR A 594 7.73 -30.19 -26.40
CA THR A 594 7.33 -28.79 -26.16
C THR A 594 7.75 -27.90 -27.34
N GLY A 595 7.11 -26.75 -27.46
CA GLY A 595 7.40 -25.71 -28.44
C GLY A 595 6.80 -24.39 -27.99
N LEU A 596 7.26 -23.30 -28.57
CA LEU A 596 6.84 -21.96 -28.17
C LEU A 596 5.41 -21.65 -28.66
N SER A 597 4.65 -20.92 -27.86
CA SER A 597 3.31 -20.45 -28.22
C SER A 597 3.39 -19.20 -29.09
N ASN A 598 2.78 -19.27 -30.27
CA ASN A 598 2.68 -18.12 -31.17
C ASN A 598 1.81 -16.98 -30.63
N LYS A 599 1.08 -17.20 -29.53
CA LYS A 599 0.20 -16.20 -28.89
C LYS A 599 0.79 -15.61 -27.61
N GLY A 600 2.06 -15.91 -27.33
CA GLY A 600 2.65 -15.69 -26.02
C GLY A 600 2.41 -16.84 -25.04
N GLU A 601 3.29 -16.92 -24.06
CA GLU A 601 3.21 -17.80 -22.90
C GLU A 601 4.18 -17.33 -21.81
N LYS A 602 4.19 -18.05 -20.68
CA LYS A 602 5.14 -17.82 -19.59
C LYS A 602 6.40 -18.65 -19.83
N LEU A 603 7.56 -18.02 -19.70
CA LEU A 603 8.86 -18.69 -19.65
C LEU A 603 9.37 -18.67 -18.21
N LYS A 604 9.94 -19.80 -17.76
CA LYS A 604 10.61 -19.89 -16.46
C LYS A 604 11.93 -20.62 -16.62
N LEU A 605 13.03 -19.93 -16.30
CA LEU A 605 14.39 -20.43 -16.27
C LEU A 605 14.84 -20.54 -14.81
N GLU A 606 15.33 -21.70 -14.41
CA GLU A 606 15.79 -22.01 -13.05
C GLU A 606 17.26 -22.44 -13.06
N ASP A 607 17.97 -22.21 -11.95
CA ASP A 607 19.32 -22.70 -11.75
C ASP A 607 19.36 -24.14 -11.18
N SER A 608 20.57 -24.65 -10.95
CA SER A 608 20.80 -25.99 -10.39
C SER A 608 20.24 -26.20 -8.98
N SER A 609 19.91 -25.11 -8.29
CA SER A 609 19.25 -25.08 -6.98
C SER A 609 17.77 -24.73 -7.13
N ASN A 610 17.16 -25.06 -8.27
CA ASN A 610 15.76 -24.80 -8.67
C ASN A 610 15.26 -23.37 -8.35
N SER A 611 16.17 -22.41 -8.20
CA SER A 611 15.83 -21.03 -7.92
C SER A 611 15.60 -20.29 -9.23
N THR A 612 14.62 -19.40 -9.26
CA THR A 612 14.28 -18.68 -10.50
C THR A 612 15.42 -17.75 -10.92
N ILE A 613 15.92 -17.93 -12.15
CA ILE A 613 16.84 -17.01 -12.84
C ILE A 613 16.03 -15.91 -13.51
N LYS A 614 15.07 -16.29 -14.38
CA LYS A 614 14.12 -15.38 -15.02
C LYS A 614 12.75 -16.03 -15.11
N GLU A 615 11.70 -15.25 -14.84
CA GLU A 615 10.31 -15.66 -15.07
C GLU A 615 9.51 -14.47 -15.60
N PHE A 616 8.95 -14.59 -16.81
CA PHE A 616 8.10 -13.57 -17.40
C PHE A 616 7.21 -14.17 -18.49
N SER A 617 6.18 -13.43 -18.90
CA SER A 617 5.33 -13.82 -20.03
C SER A 617 5.55 -12.88 -21.20
N TYR A 618 5.82 -13.43 -22.39
CA TYR A 618 5.80 -12.66 -23.63
C TYR A 618 4.40 -12.71 -24.29
N ASN A 619 4.14 -11.82 -25.24
CA ASN A 619 2.87 -11.75 -25.96
C ASN A 619 3.08 -11.46 -27.46
N ASP A 620 2.04 -11.72 -28.27
CA ASP A 620 1.98 -11.46 -29.70
C ASP A 620 1.35 -10.09 -30.04
N LYS A 621 0.89 -9.35 -29.03
CA LYS A 621 0.19 -8.07 -29.19
C LYS A 621 0.86 -6.93 -28.46
N LEU A 622 0.63 -5.71 -28.97
CA LEU A 622 1.05 -4.48 -28.30
C LEU A 622 0.67 -4.51 -26.80
N PRO A 623 1.58 -4.10 -25.91
CA PRO A 623 2.85 -3.40 -26.19
C PRO A 623 4.04 -4.28 -26.61
N TRP A 624 3.89 -5.61 -26.77
CA TRP A 624 4.93 -6.47 -27.33
C TRP A 624 5.06 -6.32 -28.86
N PRO A 625 6.21 -6.67 -29.47
CA PRO A 625 6.42 -6.52 -30.92
C PRO A 625 5.55 -7.47 -31.78
N GLU A 626 4.46 -6.96 -32.38
CA GLU A 626 3.52 -7.76 -33.21
C GLU A 626 4.16 -8.31 -34.51
N ALA A 627 5.24 -7.68 -34.99
CA ALA A 627 5.97 -8.16 -36.17
C ALA A 627 6.58 -9.56 -35.98
N ALA A 628 6.80 -9.97 -34.72
CA ALA A 628 7.33 -11.29 -34.39
C ALA A 628 6.31 -12.42 -34.60
N ASP A 629 5.01 -12.15 -34.56
CA ASP A 629 3.98 -13.17 -34.81
C ASP A 629 3.68 -13.33 -36.31
N THR A 630 3.63 -12.25 -37.08
CA THR A 630 3.02 -12.31 -38.43
C THR A 630 4.02 -12.29 -39.60
N LEU A 631 5.30 -12.00 -39.32
CA LEU A 631 6.29 -11.76 -40.37
C LEU A 631 7.61 -12.52 -40.14
N GLY A 632 7.64 -13.44 -39.18
CA GLY A 632 8.80 -14.31 -38.89
C GLY A 632 9.98 -13.62 -38.21
N TYR A 633 9.75 -12.51 -37.51
CA TYR A 633 10.79 -11.83 -36.71
C TYR A 633 10.92 -12.49 -35.32
N SER A 634 12.07 -12.37 -34.69
CA SER A 634 12.22 -12.67 -33.26
C SER A 634 11.89 -11.42 -32.43
N ILE A 635 11.66 -11.63 -31.13
CA ILE A 635 11.76 -10.56 -30.14
C ILE A 635 13.15 -10.57 -29.52
N VAL A 636 13.78 -9.39 -29.47
CA VAL A 636 15.15 -9.16 -28.98
C VAL A 636 15.09 -8.26 -27.75
N LEU A 637 15.76 -8.65 -26.68
CA LEU A 637 15.91 -7.84 -25.48
C LEU A 637 16.86 -6.68 -25.78
N ARG A 638 16.42 -5.45 -25.48
CA ARG A 638 17.23 -4.24 -25.64
C ARG A 638 18.32 -4.20 -24.56
N ALA A 639 19.52 -3.80 -24.98
CA ALA A 639 20.67 -3.54 -24.13
C ALA A 639 20.87 -4.64 -23.07
N PRO A 640 21.03 -5.91 -23.49
CA PRO A 640 21.06 -7.06 -22.58
C PRO A 640 22.06 -6.89 -21.42
N GLY A 641 23.20 -6.24 -21.68
CA GLY A 641 24.22 -5.93 -20.67
C GLY A 641 23.77 -5.04 -19.50
N GLN A 642 22.65 -4.32 -19.64
CA GLN A 642 22.04 -3.54 -18.56
C GLN A 642 21.14 -4.39 -17.64
N ASN A 643 20.93 -5.67 -17.95
CA ASN A 643 20.07 -6.60 -17.21
C ASN A 643 18.67 -6.05 -16.93
N LEU A 644 18.06 -5.42 -17.96
CA LEU A 644 16.72 -4.85 -17.87
C LEU A 644 15.67 -5.93 -17.54
N ASP A 645 14.60 -5.55 -16.84
CA ASP A 645 13.52 -6.47 -16.48
C ASP A 645 12.82 -7.00 -17.75
N PRO A 646 12.87 -8.31 -18.05
CA PRO A 646 12.26 -8.87 -19.25
C PRO A 646 10.73 -8.93 -19.19
N SER A 647 10.10 -8.68 -18.04
CA SER A 647 8.64 -8.61 -17.93
C SER A 647 8.05 -7.33 -18.54
N GLU A 648 8.88 -6.30 -18.69
CA GLU A 648 8.52 -5.01 -19.28
C GLU A 648 8.55 -5.06 -20.82
N PRO A 649 7.40 -4.96 -21.50
CA PRO A 649 7.33 -5.15 -22.96
C PRO A 649 8.14 -4.11 -23.74
N THR A 650 8.36 -2.92 -23.17
CA THR A 650 9.15 -1.84 -23.78
C THR A 650 10.66 -2.09 -23.77
N HIS A 651 11.12 -3.13 -23.09
CA HIS A 651 12.50 -3.64 -23.17
C HIS A 651 12.71 -4.61 -24.32
N TRP A 652 11.65 -4.98 -25.04
CA TRP A 652 11.74 -5.84 -26.21
C TRP A 652 11.52 -5.05 -27.50
N ARG A 653 12.12 -5.52 -28.58
CA ARG A 653 11.84 -5.06 -29.95
C ARG A 653 11.83 -6.23 -30.92
N ALA A 654 11.29 -6.03 -32.11
CA ALA A 654 11.51 -6.98 -33.18
C ALA A 654 12.97 -6.95 -33.64
N SER A 655 13.49 -8.07 -34.14
CA SER A 655 14.75 -8.09 -34.89
C SER A 655 14.68 -7.20 -36.14
N VAL A 656 15.84 -6.86 -36.72
CA VAL A 656 15.91 -6.08 -37.97
C VAL A 656 15.41 -6.87 -39.17
N ALA A 657 15.59 -8.19 -39.15
CA ALA A 657 15.23 -9.08 -40.24
C ALA A 657 14.42 -10.30 -39.75
N PRO A 658 13.55 -10.87 -40.60
CA PRO A 658 12.95 -12.17 -40.34
C PRO A 658 14.02 -13.23 -40.09
N GLY A 659 13.76 -14.16 -39.18
CA GLY A 659 14.72 -15.16 -38.72
C GLY A 659 15.50 -14.74 -37.46
N GLY A 660 15.57 -13.44 -37.14
CA GLY A 660 16.35 -12.96 -36.00
C GLY A 660 17.86 -13.04 -36.23
N THR A 661 18.63 -12.96 -35.14
CA THR A 661 20.10 -12.92 -35.18
C THR A 661 20.78 -13.94 -34.26
N PRO A 662 20.42 -15.24 -34.33
CA PRO A 662 20.88 -16.24 -33.37
C PRO A 662 22.41 -16.33 -33.33
N GLY A 663 22.96 -16.31 -32.12
CA GLY A 663 24.40 -16.30 -31.82
C GLY A 663 25.06 -14.92 -31.93
N SER A 664 24.30 -13.85 -32.18
CA SER A 664 24.85 -12.50 -32.38
C SER A 664 23.89 -11.40 -31.88
N SER A 665 24.05 -10.15 -32.33
CA SER A 665 23.13 -9.06 -32.01
C SER A 665 23.05 -8.08 -33.17
N ASP A 666 21.83 -7.63 -33.48
CA ASP A 666 21.56 -6.49 -34.37
C ASP A 666 21.49 -5.15 -33.62
N GLY A 667 21.68 -5.16 -32.30
CA GLY A 667 21.68 -3.98 -31.44
C GLY A 667 22.97 -3.19 -31.53
N THR A 668 22.86 -1.88 -31.36
CA THR A 668 23.97 -0.93 -31.30
C THR A 668 23.92 -0.14 -30.00
N LEU A 669 25.09 0.13 -29.44
CA LEU A 669 25.28 0.95 -28.24
C LEU A 669 26.01 2.23 -28.62
N LEU A 670 25.74 3.32 -27.89
CA LEU A 670 26.46 4.57 -28.05
C LEU A 670 27.94 4.35 -27.73
N ALA A 671 28.81 4.81 -28.63
CA ALA A 671 30.25 4.85 -28.41
C ALA A 671 30.70 6.30 -28.18
N GLY A 672 31.52 6.52 -27.15
CA GLY A 672 32.06 7.85 -26.85
C GLY A 672 31.21 8.67 -25.88
N ASN A 673 31.38 10.00 -25.92
CA ASN A 673 30.70 10.91 -25.00
C ASN A 673 29.37 11.40 -25.61
N PRO A 674 28.22 11.21 -24.94
CA PRO A 674 26.89 11.57 -25.47
C PRO A 674 26.70 13.05 -25.83
N THR A 675 27.54 13.95 -25.29
CA THR A 675 27.41 15.40 -25.50
C THR A 675 28.32 15.97 -26.58
N ASP A 676 29.16 15.15 -27.21
CA ASP A 676 30.04 15.60 -28.29
C ASP A 676 29.20 15.98 -29.52
N ASP A 677 29.69 16.94 -30.31
CA ASP A 677 29.13 17.40 -31.59
C ASP A 677 30.35 17.66 -32.50
N LEU A 678 30.88 16.59 -33.09
CA LEU A 678 32.19 16.62 -33.75
C LEU A 678 32.14 17.29 -35.12
N ASP A 679 31.00 17.24 -35.80
CA ASP A 679 30.79 17.88 -37.10
C ASP A 679 30.20 19.29 -37.01
N GLY A 680 29.71 19.70 -35.84
CA GLY A 680 29.28 21.07 -35.53
C GLY A 680 27.92 21.44 -36.11
N ASP A 681 27.06 20.46 -36.42
CA ASP A 681 25.73 20.68 -36.99
C ASP A 681 24.66 21.02 -35.93
N GLY A 682 25.00 20.87 -34.64
CA GLY A 682 24.15 21.15 -33.50
C GLY A 682 23.37 19.94 -32.96
N LEU A 683 23.55 18.75 -33.54
CA LEU A 683 23.13 17.47 -32.98
C LEU A 683 24.31 16.83 -32.23
N ASN A 684 24.07 16.42 -30.99
CA ASN A 684 25.11 15.73 -30.23
C ASN A 684 25.12 14.22 -30.54
N ALA A 685 26.20 13.53 -30.20
CA ALA A 685 26.39 12.11 -30.42
C ALA A 685 25.23 11.23 -29.92
N LEU A 686 24.57 11.61 -28.82
CA LEU A 686 23.40 10.89 -28.31
C LEU A 686 22.18 11.04 -29.24
N LEU A 687 21.89 12.28 -29.69
CA LEU A 687 20.82 12.53 -30.67
C LEU A 687 21.15 11.83 -31.98
N GLU A 688 22.38 11.94 -32.46
CA GLU A 688 22.85 11.30 -33.68
C GLU A 688 22.66 9.77 -33.63
N HIS A 689 23.10 9.12 -32.54
CA HIS A 689 22.93 7.68 -32.35
C HIS A 689 21.45 7.26 -32.33
N ALA A 690 20.60 8.01 -31.64
CA ALA A 690 19.18 7.71 -31.55
C ALA A 690 18.40 7.99 -32.84
N LEU A 691 18.83 8.98 -33.63
CA LEU A 691 18.23 9.34 -34.91
C LEU A 691 18.88 8.61 -36.09
N GLY A 692 19.95 7.84 -35.82
CA GLY A 692 20.75 7.07 -36.78
C GLY A 692 21.48 7.90 -37.82
N THR A 693 21.84 9.12 -37.44
CA THR A 693 22.79 9.98 -38.15
C THR A 693 24.21 9.73 -37.59
N SER A 694 25.21 10.45 -38.10
CA SER A 694 26.61 10.27 -37.74
C SER A 694 27.23 11.58 -37.30
N ASP A 695 27.73 11.61 -36.06
CA ASP A 695 28.45 12.74 -35.43
C ASP A 695 29.71 13.22 -36.20
N ASN A 696 30.08 12.54 -37.28
CA ASN A 696 31.19 12.94 -38.17
C ASN A 696 30.73 13.43 -39.56
N ASP A 697 29.43 13.56 -39.81
CA ASP A 697 28.84 13.86 -41.12
C ASP A 697 27.64 14.80 -41.02
N ALA A 698 27.94 16.10 -40.95
CA ALA A 698 26.96 17.20 -40.92
C ALA A 698 26.00 17.26 -42.13
N THR A 699 26.13 16.37 -43.13
CA THR A 699 25.19 16.28 -44.25
C THR A 699 24.03 15.33 -43.96
N GLN A 700 24.16 14.47 -42.96
CA GLN A 700 23.11 13.57 -42.49
C GLN A 700 22.20 14.32 -41.53
N SER A 701 21.19 15.00 -42.07
CA SER A 701 20.14 15.57 -41.24
C SER A 701 18.88 14.72 -41.37
N GLY A 702 18.45 14.10 -40.27
CA GLY A 702 17.13 13.51 -40.14
C GLY A 702 16.18 14.40 -39.36
N PRO A 703 16.05 15.72 -39.65
CA PRO A 703 15.36 16.61 -38.74
C PRO A 703 13.89 16.24 -38.71
N PRO A 704 13.29 16.22 -37.51
CA PRO A 704 11.88 15.98 -37.43
C PRO A 704 11.12 17.15 -38.07
N SER A 705 9.99 16.88 -38.70
CA SER A 705 9.17 17.88 -39.38
C SER A 705 7.77 17.94 -38.75
N ALA A 706 7.32 19.16 -38.45
CA ALA A 706 5.95 19.40 -38.01
C ALA A 706 5.09 19.85 -39.21
N SER A 707 3.88 19.30 -39.34
CA SER A 707 2.95 19.66 -40.39
C SER A 707 1.50 19.62 -39.91
N ARG A 708 0.53 20.09 -40.71
CA ARG A 708 -0.90 19.93 -40.41
C ARG A 708 -1.56 19.03 -41.44
N ILE A 709 -2.42 18.15 -40.97
CA ILE A 709 -3.11 17.16 -41.80
C ILE A 709 -4.62 17.23 -41.57
N VAL A 710 -5.41 16.82 -42.56
CA VAL A 710 -6.88 16.77 -42.45
C VAL A 710 -7.33 15.30 -42.49
N ILE A 711 -8.07 14.88 -41.47
CA ILE A 711 -8.67 13.54 -41.36
C ILE A 711 -10.17 13.73 -41.12
N ASP A 712 -11.01 13.14 -41.98
CA ASP A 712 -12.47 13.25 -41.92
C ASP A 712 -13.00 14.69 -41.80
N GLY A 713 -12.31 15.63 -42.45
CA GLY A 713 -12.66 17.06 -42.44
C GLY A 713 -12.18 17.85 -41.22
N ILE A 714 -11.45 17.23 -40.29
CA ILE A 714 -10.89 17.87 -39.09
C ILE A 714 -9.38 18.05 -39.26
N LEU A 715 -8.87 19.25 -38.94
CA LEU A 715 -7.46 19.60 -39.01
C LEU A 715 -6.73 19.18 -37.74
N TYR A 716 -5.57 18.53 -37.86
CA TYR A 716 -4.71 18.09 -36.76
C TYR A 716 -3.27 18.57 -36.97
N ASP A 717 -2.56 18.89 -35.87
CA ASP A 717 -1.12 19.09 -35.88
C ASP A 717 -0.43 17.71 -35.86
N SER A 718 0.59 17.52 -36.68
CA SER A 718 1.32 16.27 -36.87
C SER A 718 2.83 16.48 -36.83
N PHE A 719 3.56 15.42 -36.51
CA PHE A 719 5.00 15.42 -36.35
C PHE A 719 5.60 14.14 -36.92
N THR A 720 6.58 14.28 -37.81
CA THR A 720 7.30 13.17 -38.44
C THR A 720 8.74 13.19 -38.01
N TYR A 721 9.27 12.05 -37.54
CA TYR A 721 10.65 11.91 -37.09
C TYR A 721 11.16 10.50 -37.38
N THR A 722 12.48 10.35 -37.52
CA THR A 722 13.13 9.06 -37.74
C THR A 722 13.90 8.66 -36.49
N VAL A 723 13.86 7.40 -36.13
CA VAL A 723 14.62 6.83 -35.00
C VAL A 723 15.32 5.54 -35.42
N LYS A 724 16.48 5.30 -34.82
CA LYS A 724 17.23 4.04 -34.91
C LYS A 724 16.70 3.09 -33.86
N GLU A 725 15.78 2.21 -34.23
CA GLU A 725 15.17 1.26 -33.29
C GLU A 725 16.19 0.26 -32.73
N VAL A 726 17.30 0.03 -33.41
CA VAL A 726 18.41 -0.81 -32.93
C VAL A 726 19.40 -0.09 -32.02
N ALA A 727 19.23 1.20 -31.75
CA ALA A 727 19.96 1.88 -30.70
C ALA A 727 19.36 1.45 -29.35
N ASP A 728 19.89 0.37 -28.79
CA ASP A 728 19.20 -0.36 -27.72
C ASP A 728 19.34 0.28 -26.35
N ASP A 729 20.36 1.11 -26.17
CA ASP A 729 20.68 1.86 -24.95
C ASP A 729 20.02 3.24 -24.89
N VAL A 730 19.17 3.58 -25.87
CA VAL A 730 18.45 4.86 -25.88
C VAL A 730 16.93 4.67 -25.83
N ARG A 731 16.26 5.69 -25.31
CA ARG A 731 14.81 5.85 -25.35
C ARG A 731 14.45 7.18 -26.00
N THR A 732 13.54 7.13 -26.94
CA THR A 732 13.02 8.31 -27.65
C THR A 732 11.58 8.59 -27.21
N SER A 733 11.24 9.85 -26.95
CA SER A 733 9.87 10.30 -26.72
C SER A 733 9.59 11.61 -27.45
N VAL A 734 8.31 11.90 -27.74
CA VAL A 734 7.91 13.17 -28.37
C VAL A 734 7.25 14.05 -27.34
N GLU A 735 7.64 15.32 -27.34
CA GLU A 735 7.09 16.35 -26.47
C GLU A 735 6.47 17.47 -27.28
N THR A 736 5.38 18.06 -26.77
CA THR A 736 4.68 19.17 -27.40
C THR A 736 4.39 20.32 -26.44
N THR A 737 4.31 21.54 -26.97
CA THR A 737 4.05 22.76 -26.20
C THR A 737 3.38 23.84 -27.05
N THR A 738 2.69 24.78 -26.41
CA THR A 738 2.22 26.03 -27.02
C THR A 738 3.09 27.25 -26.70
N ASP A 739 3.96 27.16 -25.68
CA ASP A 739 4.64 28.32 -25.08
C ASP A 739 6.17 28.18 -24.98
N LEU A 740 6.73 27.02 -25.36
CA LEU A 740 8.16 26.67 -25.24
C LEU A 740 8.68 26.55 -23.80
N GLN A 741 7.81 26.69 -22.80
CA GLN A 741 8.15 26.60 -21.39
C GLN A 741 7.62 25.30 -20.79
N ASN A 742 6.35 25.01 -21.03
CA ASN A 742 5.64 23.85 -20.49
C ASN A 742 5.51 22.78 -21.59
N TRP A 743 6.28 21.70 -21.48
CA TRP A 743 6.29 20.59 -22.43
C TRP A 743 5.48 19.41 -21.87
N SER A 744 4.64 18.80 -22.71
CA SER A 744 3.87 17.58 -22.40
C SER A 744 4.38 16.42 -23.24
N ASN A 745 4.56 15.25 -22.63
CA ASN A 745 4.82 13.96 -23.27
C ASN A 745 3.71 12.93 -22.97
N ASN A 746 2.50 13.37 -22.59
CA ASN A 746 1.42 12.46 -22.25
C ASN A 746 1.08 11.56 -23.47
N PRO A 747 1.21 10.22 -23.38
CA PRO A 747 0.92 9.31 -24.49
C PRO A 747 -0.47 9.49 -25.09
N ASP A 748 -1.48 9.82 -24.26
CA ASP A 748 -2.88 10.04 -24.70
C ASP A 748 -3.04 11.27 -25.60
N ASP A 749 -2.07 12.18 -25.60
CA ASP A 749 -2.08 13.34 -26.49
C ASP A 749 -1.67 12.96 -27.92
N PHE A 750 -1.09 11.78 -28.17
CA PHE A 750 -0.52 11.39 -29.46
C PHE A 750 -1.23 10.18 -30.07
N VAL A 751 -1.33 10.17 -31.40
CA VAL A 751 -1.85 9.06 -32.19
C VAL A 751 -0.86 8.76 -33.31
N ASP A 752 -0.30 7.56 -33.33
CA ASP A 752 0.51 7.07 -34.45
C ASP A 752 -0.34 6.96 -35.72
N LEU A 753 0.13 7.54 -36.82
CA LEU A 753 -0.55 7.49 -38.12
C LEU A 753 0.15 6.55 -39.08
N ILE A 754 1.47 6.68 -39.16
CA ILE A 754 2.31 5.91 -40.08
C ILE A 754 3.59 5.55 -39.36
N VAL A 755 3.93 4.27 -39.39
CA VAL A 755 5.22 3.73 -38.95
C VAL A 755 5.82 3.03 -40.16
N THR A 756 6.90 3.59 -40.72
CA THR A 756 7.56 3.04 -41.92
C THR A 756 8.95 2.52 -41.55
N PRO A 757 9.19 1.21 -41.57
CA PRO A 757 10.53 0.65 -41.50
C PRO A 757 11.34 1.02 -42.73
N ASN A 758 12.58 1.48 -42.55
CA ASN A 758 13.46 1.90 -43.64
C ASN A 758 14.40 0.78 -44.13
N GLY A 759 14.43 -0.38 -43.46
CA GLY A 759 15.17 -1.59 -43.88
C GLY A 759 16.61 -1.71 -43.36
N ASP A 760 17.02 -0.82 -42.47
CA ASP A 760 18.37 -0.68 -41.89
C ASP A 760 18.33 -0.54 -40.35
N GLY A 761 17.25 -0.98 -39.72
CA GLY A 761 16.99 -0.77 -38.29
C GLY A 761 16.47 0.63 -37.95
N MET A 762 16.21 1.48 -38.95
CA MET A 762 15.59 2.79 -38.78
C MET A 762 14.09 2.73 -39.04
N VAL A 763 13.33 3.54 -38.30
CA VAL A 763 11.89 3.68 -38.46
C VAL A 763 11.53 5.16 -38.56
N THR A 764 10.79 5.50 -39.60
CA THR A 764 10.18 6.81 -39.77
C THR A 764 8.76 6.78 -39.19
N ARG A 765 8.51 7.58 -38.16
CA ARG A 765 7.22 7.68 -37.46
C ARG A 765 6.55 9.01 -37.79
N THR A 766 5.27 8.96 -38.16
CA THR A 766 4.39 10.14 -38.23
C THR A 766 3.29 10.00 -37.20
N ILE A 767 3.24 10.94 -36.26
CA ILE A 767 2.21 11.04 -35.23
C ILE A 767 1.35 12.28 -35.46
N ARG A 768 0.15 12.30 -34.87
CA ARG A 768 -0.65 13.51 -34.70
C ARG A 768 -1.07 13.72 -33.27
N LEU A 769 -1.48 14.94 -32.94
CA LEU A 769 -2.19 15.17 -31.69
C LEU A 769 -3.61 14.57 -31.75
N ALA A 770 -4.06 14.01 -30.63
CA ALA A 770 -5.41 13.46 -30.48
C ALA A 770 -6.48 14.55 -30.64
N LYS A 771 -6.19 15.77 -30.17
CA LYS A 771 -7.06 16.93 -30.25
C LYS A 771 -6.88 17.70 -31.57
N PRO A 772 -7.95 18.30 -32.13
CA PRO A 772 -7.85 19.14 -33.33
C PRO A 772 -6.85 20.29 -33.16
N ALA A 773 -6.24 20.68 -34.28
CA ALA A 773 -5.29 21.79 -34.34
C ALA A 773 -5.94 23.10 -33.88
N LEU A 774 -5.15 23.94 -33.21
CA LEU A 774 -5.58 25.29 -32.83
C LEU A 774 -5.69 26.16 -34.08
N VAL A 775 -6.85 26.80 -34.28
CA VAL A 775 -7.12 27.63 -35.46
C VAL A 775 -6.23 28.88 -35.49
N ASP A 776 -5.90 29.47 -34.32
CA ASP A 776 -5.09 30.70 -34.19
C ASP A 776 -3.86 30.55 -33.26
N GLY A 777 -3.35 29.33 -33.08
CA GLY A 777 -2.21 29.04 -32.18
C GLY A 777 -0.97 28.51 -32.90
N LYS A 778 0.20 28.72 -32.28
CA LYS A 778 1.43 28.00 -32.63
C LYS A 778 1.56 26.75 -31.75
N ARG A 779 2.03 25.66 -32.35
CA ARG A 779 2.34 24.40 -31.68
C ARG A 779 3.78 24.05 -32.01
N PHE A 780 4.54 23.62 -31.00
CA PHE A 780 5.92 23.19 -31.15
C PHE A 780 6.04 21.72 -30.73
N PHE A 781 7.00 21.03 -31.34
CA PHE A 781 7.30 19.63 -31.09
C PHE A 781 8.81 19.47 -30.93
N ARG A 782 9.24 18.50 -30.14
CA ARG A 782 10.63 18.04 -30.10
C ARG A 782 10.68 16.54 -29.86
N VAL A 783 11.77 15.91 -30.30
CA VAL A 783 12.15 14.56 -29.88
C VAL A 783 13.07 14.70 -28.67
N LYS A 784 12.74 14.03 -27.58
CA LYS A 784 13.59 13.89 -26.39
C LYS A 784 14.24 12.52 -26.44
N VAL A 785 15.56 12.49 -26.26
CA VAL A 785 16.38 11.27 -26.24
C VAL A 785 17.05 11.16 -24.88
N GLU A 786 16.99 9.97 -24.30
CA GLU A 786 17.58 9.64 -23.00
C GLU A 786 18.34 8.32 -23.11
N LEU A 787 19.49 8.21 -22.44
CA LEU A 787 20.15 6.92 -22.22
C LEU A 787 19.35 6.10 -21.20
N ARG A 788 19.32 4.78 -21.39
CA ARG A 788 18.63 3.82 -20.51
C ARG A 788 19.42 3.49 -19.27
#